data_AF-A0A4R5FRX1-F1
#
_entry.id   AF-A0A4R5FRX1-F1
#
_cell.length_a   1.000
_cell.length_b   1.000
_cell.length_c   1.000
_cell.angle_alpha   90.00
_cell.angle_beta   90.00
_cell.angle_gamma   90.00
#
_symmetry.space_group_name_H-M   'P 1'
#
loop_
_entity.id
_entity.type
_entity.pdbx_description
1 polymer ?
#
loop_
_entity_poly.entity_id
_entity_poly.type
_entity_poly.pdbx_seq_one_letter_code
_entity_poly.pdbx_strand_id
1 'polypeptide(L)'
;MQSFRTEIEDPIVQKDIIDLERKIALFRDGKIDDERFRSLRLARGVYGQRQEGVQMIRIKLPFGKVTSEQLLRITKVSDEYSTGRLHITTRQDIQIHYVSLDRTPQLWAELEKDDVTLREACGNTVRNITASETAGIDTEEPFDVSPYAHALFQFFLRNPVCQEMGRKFKMSFSSSDKDTGLSYLHDLGFIPKIVNGEKGFKVMLGGGLGSQPSHAELLSEFIPVNQIIPTTEGVLRIFDRFGERAKRLKARMKFLIKDIGRDEFLRLVEEEKKALSYQTVEIDTAAFEGEIPAPLLVAPKVVIEDTAAFEAWKKSNVFPQKQAGYVAIGIKVLLGDFYTDTARALAELIKNYAANELRFTLRQDILIRHVKEENLEFFYQELARLNFVDLGYNSTADITACPGTDTCNLGIASSTGIAVELERVLETEYPQYSNNQEITIKISGCMNACGQHNMAEIGFQGMSINSGKLVAPALQVLLGGGNLGNGSGRFSDKVIKIPSRRGPDALRFILNDFEANANGQSFLNYYDAKGEKYFYEFLKPLADVTNLTEADFVDWGNADNYVKAVGVGECAGVVIDLVATLLLEAKDKLTFAQEAFDDKKWADAIYLAYAGFVNGAKALLLAENQKTNNHAGIIDLFDTVFIETNKIVLESSLRDLVYQINQNEPSGEFAQKYIQEAAAFFENIESYRAKDLADEK
;
A
#
# COMPACT_ATOMS: atom_id res chain seq x y z
N MET A 1 -19.12 -27.44 4.66
CA MET A 1 -17.67 -27.30 4.44
C MET A 1 -16.94 -27.24 5.79
N GLN A 2 -16.76 -28.37 6.49
CA GLN A 2 -16.02 -28.42 7.77
C GLN A 2 -14.53 -28.77 7.61
N SER A 3 -14.08 -29.17 6.40
CA SER A 3 -12.79 -29.86 6.22
C SER A 3 -11.54 -28.99 6.26
N PHE A 4 -11.64 -27.66 6.15
CA PHE A 4 -10.44 -26.78 6.18
C PHE A 4 -10.09 -26.28 7.59
N ARG A 5 -10.95 -26.53 8.59
CA ARG A 5 -10.78 -25.98 9.95
C ARG A 5 -9.71 -26.71 10.77
N THR A 6 -9.30 -27.90 10.37
CA THR A 6 -8.42 -28.78 11.15
C THR A 6 -6.92 -28.57 10.90
N GLU A 7 -6.55 -27.70 9.95
CA GLU A 7 -5.15 -27.55 9.50
C GLU A 7 -4.57 -26.13 9.72
N ILE A 8 -5.31 -25.23 10.38
CA ILE A 8 -4.85 -23.87 10.68
C ILE A 8 -4.31 -23.83 12.11
N GLU A 9 -3.05 -23.45 12.28
CA GLU A 9 -2.39 -23.39 13.60
C GLU A 9 -2.70 -22.11 14.38
N ASP A 10 -2.93 -20.96 13.72
CA ASP A 10 -3.27 -19.68 14.35
C ASP A 10 -4.80 -19.55 14.61
N PRO A 11 -5.26 -19.58 15.89
CA PRO A 11 -6.67 -19.47 16.24
C PRO A 11 -7.32 -18.13 15.85
N ILE A 12 -6.54 -17.04 15.79
CA ILE A 12 -7.01 -15.71 15.41
C ILE A 12 -7.33 -15.68 13.92
N VAL A 13 -6.42 -16.21 13.10
CA VAL A 13 -6.62 -16.36 11.65
C VAL A 13 -7.83 -17.24 11.37
N GLN A 14 -7.96 -18.37 12.07
CA GLN A 14 -9.11 -19.25 11.95
C GLN A 14 -10.43 -18.51 12.26
N LYS A 15 -10.46 -17.70 13.33
CA LYS A 15 -11.63 -16.86 13.69
C LYS A 15 -11.97 -15.88 12.57
N ASP A 16 -10.98 -15.21 11.97
CA ASP A 16 -11.22 -14.23 10.91
C ASP A 16 -11.72 -14.86 9.60
N ILE A 17 -11.23 -16.06 9.25
CA ILE A 17 -11.69 -16.83 8.09
C ILE A 17 -13.14 -17.27 8.28
N ILE A 18 -13.48 -17.80 9.47
CA ILE A 18 -14.86 -18.20 9.79
C ILE A 18 -15.80 -17.00 9.81
N ASP A 19 -15.36 -15.85 10.34
CA ASP A 19 -16.15 -14.63 10.30
C ASP A 19 -16.38 -14.16 8.87
N LEU A 20 -15.36 -14.21 8.00
CA LEU A 20 -15.52 -13.90 6.57
C LEU A 20 -16.54 -14.83 5.90
N GLU A 21 -16.43 -16.14 6.10
CA GLU A 21 -17.38 -17.14 5.59
C GLU A 21 -18.82 -16.80 6.03
N ARG A 22 -19.02 -16.55 7.32
CA ARG A 22 -20.33 -16.18 7.88
C ARG A 22 -20.87 -14.90 7.26
N LYS A 23 -20.03 -13.87 7.09
CA LYS A 23 -20.43 -12.56 6.58
C LYS A 23 -20.75 -12.61 5.08
N ILE A 24 -20.05 -13.45 4.32
CA ILE A 24 -20.41 -13.76 2.93
C ILE A 24 -21.81 -14.38 2.87
N ALA A 25 -22.11 -15.37 3.71
CA ALA A 25 -23.43 -16.01 3.74
C ALA A 25 -24.55 -15.00 4.08
N LEU A 26 -24.33 -14.16 5.10
CA LEU A 26 -25.28 -13.09 5.45
C LEU A 26 -25.47 -12.08 4.31
N PHE A 27 -24.41 -11.78 3.55
CA PHE A 27 -24.48 -10.87 2.41
C PHE A 27 -25.31 -11.46 1.27
N ARG A 28 -25.10 -12.74 0.96
CA ARG A 28 -25.91 -13.47 -0.03
C ARG A 28 -27.39 -13.54 0.36
N ASP A 29 -27.68 -13.65 1.65
CA ASP A 29 -29.04 -13.65 2.20
C ASP A 29 -29.66 -12.25 2.28
N GLY A 30 -28.96 -11.18 1.92
CA GLY A 30 -29.43 -9.79 2.04
C GLY A 30 -29.56 -9.29 3.49
N LYS A 31 -28.88 -9.93 4.44
CA LYS A 31 -28.93 -9.63 5.89
C LYS A 31 -27.83 -8.67 6.36
N ILE A 32 -26.88 -8.33 5.49
CA ILE A 32 -25.86 -7.31 5.72
C ILE A 32 -25.79 -6.42 4.49
N ASP A 33 -25.62 -5.12 4.70
CA ASP A 33 -25.52 -4.15 3.62
C ASP A 33 -24.17 -4.25 2.89
N ASP A 34 -24.16 -3.82 1.64
CA ASP A 34 -23.00 -3.82 0.76
C ASP A 34 -21.80 -3.08 1.35
N GLU A 35 -22.01 -1.96 2.04
CA GLU A 35 -20.92 -1.13 2.54
C GLU A 35 -20.20 -1.79 3.72
N ARG A 36 -20.96 -2.29 4.70
CA ARG A 36 -20.43 -3.00 5.86
C ARG A 36 -19.71 -4.28 5.42
N PHE A 37 -20.30 -5.03 4.50
CA PHE A 37 -19.66 -6.21 3.93
C PHE A 37 -18.37 -5.85 3.20
N ARG A 38 -18.39 -4.77 2.40
CA ARG A 38 -17.22 -4.27 1.67
C ARG A 38 -16.10 -3.84 2.61
N SER A 39 -16.38 -3.07 3.66
CA SER A 39 -15.37 -2.67 4.65
C SER A 39 -14.68 -3.90 5.27
N LEU A 40 -15.49 -4.88 5.67
CA LEU A 40 -15.06 -6.13 6.30
C LEU A 40 -14.14 -6.97 5.40
N ARG A 41 -14.53 -7.18 4.14
CA ARG A 41 -13.75 -8.01 3.20
C ARG A 41 -12.50 -7.28 2.69
N LEU A 42 -12.54 -5.95 2.56
CA LEU A 42 -11.38 -5.14 2.19
C LEU A 42 -10.27 -5.24 3.24
N ALA A 43 -10.62 -5.22 4.53
CA ALA A 43 -9.65 -5.44 5.61
C ALA A 43 -9.03 -6.86 5.58
N ARG A 44 -9.58 -7.79 4.79
CA ARG A 44 -9.08 -9.17 4.58
C ARG A 44 -8.51 -9.37 3.18
N GLY A 45 -8.10 -8.29 2.52
CA GLY A 45 -7.45 -8.36 1.21
C GLY A 45 -8.37 -8.71 0.03
N VAL A 46 -9.69 -8.82 0.24
CA VAL A 46 -10.66 -9.16 -0.81
C VAL A 46 -11.26 -7.90 -1.41
N TYR A 47 -10.91 -7.60 -2.65
CA TYR A 47 -11.30 -6.40 -3.39
C TYR A 47 -12.09 -6.78 -4.64
N GLY A 48 -13.19 -6.11 -4.94
CA GLY A 48 -13.96 -6.32 -6.16
C GLY A 48 -13.31 -5.61 -7.34
N GLN A 49 -13.24 -6.32 -8.44
CA GLN A 49 -12.62 -5.83 -9.68
C GLN A 49 -13.67 -5.26 -10.63
N ARG A 50 -13.22 -4.85 -11.83
CA ARG A 50 -14.08 -4.29 -12.88
C ARG A 50 -15.12 -5.28 -13.40
N GLN A 51 -14.78 -6.56 -13.42
CA GLN A 51 -15.66 -7.64 -13.83
C GLN A 51 -16.56 -8.06 -12.67
N GLU A 52 -17.86 -8.22 -12.95
CA GLU A 52 -18.85 -8.60 -11.94
C GLU A 52 -18.67 -10.05 -11.45
N GLY A 53 -19.06 -10.31 -10.20
CA GLY A 53 -19.07 -11.66 -9.61
C GLY A 53 -17.71 -12.19 -9.16
N VAL A 54 -16.61 -11.48 -9.45
CA VAL A 54 -15.24 -11.90 -9.13
C VAL A 54 -14.47 -10.85 -8.35
N GLN A 55 -13.41 -11.30 -7.68
CA GLN A 55 -12.60 -10.50 -6.76
C GLN A 55 -11.11 -10.56 -7.15
N MET A 56 -10.42 -9.46 -6.92
CA MET A 56 -8.98 -9.40 -6.75
C MET A 56 -8.63 -9.68 -5.28
N ILE A 57 -7.65 -10.56 -5.07
CA ILE A 57 -7.10 -10.86 -3.74
C ILE A 57 -5.70 -10.27 -3.67
N ARG A 58 -5.47 -9.44 -2.67
CA ARG A 58 -4.13 -8.88 -2.39
C ARG A 58 -3.48 -9.62 -1.23
N ILE A 59 -2.32 -10.21 -1.52
CA ILE A 59 -1.48 -10.95 -0.58
C ILE A 59 -0.45 -10.00 0.01
N LYS A 60 -0.46 -9.79 1.34
CA LYS A 60 0.41 -8.84 2.03
C LYS A 60 1.78 -9.49 2.27
N LEU A 61 2.83 -8.93 1.68
CA LEU A 61 4.18 -9.46 1.73
C LEU A 61 5.14 -8.40 2.29
N PRO A 62 5.33 -8.36 3.62
CA PRO A 62 6.15 -7.36 4.29
C PRO A 62 7.50 -7.19 3.61
N PHE A 63 7.82 -5.93 3.27
CA PHE A 63 9.07 -5.51 2.63
C PHE A 63 9.48 -6.39 1.42
N GLY A 64 8.47 -6.94 0.74
CA GLY A 64 8.60 -7.78 -0.44
C GLY A 64 9.25 -9.15 -0.22
N LYS A 65 9.52 -9.56 1.02
CA LYS A 65 10.20 -10.84 1.32
C LYS A 65 9.29 -12.01 0.97
N VAL A 66 9.81 -12.96 0.19
CA VAL A 66 9.12 -14.21 -0.12
C VAL A 66 10.12 -15.36 -0.11
N THR A 67 9.80 -16.43 0.61
CA THR A 67 10.53 -17.70 0.52
C THR A 67 10.02 -18.55 -0.64
N SER A 68 10.79 -19.56 -1.07
CA SER A 68 10.33 -20.43 -2.15
C SER A 68 9.08 -21.21 -1.76
N GLU A 69 8.94 -21.62 -0.50
CA GLU A 69 7.73 -22.26 0.04
C GLU A 69 6.51 -21.36 -0.09
N GLN A 70 6.63 -20.08 0.28
CA GLN A 70 5.57 -19.09 0.14
C GLN A 70 5.21 -18.87 -1.34
N LEU A 71 6.20 -18.76 -2.23
CA LEU A 71 5.92 -18.62 -3.65
C LEU A 71 5.18 -19.84 -4.21
N LEU A 72 5.63 -21.06 -3.87
CA LEU A 72 4.95 -22.30 -4.24
C LEU A 72 3.52 -22.34 -3.71
N ARG A 73 3.28 -21.90 -2.47
CA ARG A 73 1.94 -21.79 -1.90
C ARG A 73 1.05 -20.86 -2.71
N ILE A 74 1.56 -19.67 -3.04
CA ILE A 74 0.86 -18.68 -3.87
C ILE A 74 0.55 -19.26 -5.24
N THR A 75 1.46 -20.04 -5.85
CA THR A 75 1.19 -20.69 -7.15
C THR A 75 0.05 -21.70 -7.07
N LYS A 76 0.05 -22.59 -6.06
CA LYS A 76 -1.00 -23.59 -5.85
C LYS A 76 -2.37 -22.91 -5.68
N VAL A 77 -2.41 -21.83 -4.92
CA VAL A 77 -3.63 -21.05 -4.71
C VAL A 77 -4.07 -20.35 -6.00
N SER A 78 -3.15 -19.77 -6.75
CA SER A 78 -3.50 -19.07 -7.99
C SER A 78 -4.02 -20.02 -9.07
N ASP A 79 -3.50 -21.25 -9.15
CA ASP A 79 -4.00 -22.27 -10.09
C ASP A 79 -5.40 -22.77 -9.72
N GLU A 80 -5.66 -22.98 -8.43
CA GLU A 80 -6.92 -23.57 -7.96
C GLU A 80 -8.09 -22.57 -7.91
N TYR A 81 -7.80 -21.32 -7.58
CA TYR A 81 -8.84 -20.32 -7.27
C TYR A 81 -8.85 -19.10 -8.20
N SER A 82 -7.85 -18.95 -9.07
CA SER A 82 -7.61 -17.79 -9.93
C SER A 82 -7.24 -18.28 -11.34
N THR A 83 -6.56 -17.46 -12.14
CA THR A 83 -6.18 -17.72 -13.53
C THR A 83 -4.71 -18.09 -13.71
N GLY A 84 -3.98 -18.42 -12.64
CA GLY A 84 -2.54 -18.67 -12.70
C GLY A 84 -1.65 -17.44 -12.96
N ARG A 85 -2.23 -16.23 -13.04
CA ARG A 85 -1.48 -14.96 -13.18
C ARG A 85 -1.15 -14.36 -11.81
N LEU A 86 0.10 -13.97 -11.61
CA LEU A 86 0.62 -13.30 -10.42
C LEU A 86 1.04 -11.87 -10.79
N HIS A 87 0.44 -10.86 -10.14
CA HIS A 87 0.75 -9.46 -10.40
C HIS A 87 1.50 -8.82 -9.23
N ILE A 88 2.73 -8.39 -9.47
CA ILE A 88 3.58 -7.67 -8.51
C ILE A 88 3.12 -6.21 -8.44
N THR A 89 2.96 -5.71 -7.23
CA THR A 89 2.47 -4.34 -7.00
C THR A 89 3.58 -3.36 -6.65
N THR A 90 3.34 -2.07 -6.86
CA THR A 90 4.20 -0.97 -6.36
C THR A 90 4.28 -0.85 -4.83
N ARG A 91 3.73 -1.82 -4.09
CA ARG A 91 3.89 -1.99 -2.65
C ARG A 91 4.45 -3.37 -2.29
N GLN A 92 5.10 -4.05 -3.23
CA GLN A 92 5.79 -5.33 -3.02
C GLN A 92 4.86 -6.50 -2.63
N ASP A 93 3.54 -6.30 -2.74
CA ASP A 93 2.52 -7.35 -2.60
C ASP A 93 2.33 -8.11 -3.92
N ILE A 94 1.65 -9.25 -3.86
CA ILE A 94 1.08 -9.97 -5.03
C ILE A 94 -0.44 -9.76 -5.09
N GLN A 95 -0.97 -9.60 -6.30
CA GLN A 95 -2.41 -9.69 -6.58
C GLN A 95 -2.71 -10.87 -7.49
N ILE A 96 -3.75 -11.61 -7.13
CA ILE A 96 -4.42 -12.60 -8.00
C ILE A 96 -5.84 -12.11 -8.28
N HIS A 97 -6.38 -12.45 -9.44
CA HIS A 97 -7.63 -11.87 -9.96
C HIS A 97 -8.63 -12.95 -10.33
N TYR A 98 -9.88 -12.56 -10.62
CA TYR A 98 -10.95 -13.46 -11.05
C TYR A 98 -11.33 -14.53 -9.99
N VAL A 99 -11.10 -14.25 -8.71
CA VAL A 99 -11.41 -15.17 -7.62
C VAL A 99 -12.89 -15.09 -7.28
N SER A 100 -13.56 -16.24 -7.15
CA SER A 100 -14.94 -16.30 -6.64
C SER A 100 -15.00 -15.86 -5.19
N LEU A 101 -15.90 -14.93 -4.87
CA LEU A 101 -16.10 -14.42 -3.50
C LEU A 101 -16.36 -15.57 -2.51
N ASP A 102 -17.17 -16.55 -2.89
CA ASP A 102 -17.59 -17.64 -2.00
C ASP A 102 -16.44 -18.62 -1.68
N ARG A 103 -15.38 -18.62 -2.50
CA ARG A 103 -14.18 -19.45 -2.29
C ARG A 103 -13.06 -18.73 -1.54
N THR A 104 -13.24 -17.44 -1.22
CA THR A 104 -12.19 -16.66 -0.54
C THR A 104 -11.82 -17.18 0.86
N PRO A 105 -12.73 -17.75 1.68
CA PRO A 105 -12.33 -18.32 2.97
C PRO A 105 -11.40 -19.53 2.83
N GLN A 106 -11.68 -20.43 1.86
CA GLN A 106 -10.86 -21.63 1.62
C GLN A 106 -9.52 -21.25 0.99
N LEU A 107 -9.52 -20.28 0.08
CA LEU A 107 -8.30 -19.70 -0.48
C LEU A 107 -7.40 -19.17 0.63
N TRP A 108 -7.96 -18.38 1.53
CA TRP A 108 -7.22 -17.80 2.63
C TRP A 108 -6.67 -18.89 3.57
N ALA A 109 -7.48 -19.90 3.90
CA ALA A 109 -7.03 -21.05 4.68
C ALA A 109 -5.85 -21.80 4.03
N GLU A 110 -5.79 -21.91 2.70
CA GLU A 110 -4.64 -22.52 2.04
C GLU A 110 -3.38 -21.66 2.16
N LEU A 111 -3.47 -20.35 1.97
CA LEU A 111 -2.33 -19.42 2.06
C LEU A 111 -1.67 -19.45 3.45
N GLU A 112 -2.47 -19.49 4.50
CA GLU A 112 -2.00 -19.44 5.89
C GLU A 112 -1.19 -20.69 6.31
N LYS A 113 -1.21 -21.77 5.53
CA LYS A 113 -0.38 -22.97 5.77
C LYS A 113 1.12 -22.73 5.61
N ASP A 114 1.52 -21.63 4.95
CA ASP A 114 2.92 -21.21 4.81
C ASP A 114 3.09 -19.73 5.24
N ASP A 115 2.32 -19.31 6.25
CA ASP A 115 2.37 -17.96 6.84
C ASP A 115 2.13 -16.81 5.84
N VAL A 116 1.32 -17.07 4.80
CA VAL A 116 0.95 -16.05 3.80
C VAL A 116 -0.38 -15.40 4.17
N THR A 117 -0.32 -14.13 4.59
CA THR A 117 -1.48 -13.40 5.12
C THR A 117 -2.17 -12.49 4.09
N LEU A 118 -3.49 -12.39 4.20
CA LEU A 118 -4.32 -11.40 3.50
C LEU A 118 -4.74 -10.22 4.39
N ARG A 119 -4.49 -10.33 5.69
CA ARG A 119 -4.95 -9.37 6.71
C ARG A 119 -4.38 -7.99 6.42
N GLU A 120 -5.27 -7.01 6.36
CA GLU A 120 -4.96 -5.58 6.22
C GLU A 120 -4.20 -5.20 4.94
N ALA A 121 -4.19 -6.08 3.93
CA ALA A 121 -3.64 -5.75 2.61
C ALA A 121 -4.41 -4.60 1.93
N CYS A 122 -5.70 -4.47 2.25
CA CYS A 122 -6.63 -3.45 1.78
C CYS A 122 -7.42 -2.82 2.95
N GLY A 123 -8.40 -1.95 2.65
CA GLY A 123 -9.20 -1.29 3.68
C GLY A 123 -8.58 -0.01 4.25
N ASN A 124 -9.17 0.50 5.34
CA ASN A 124 -8.68 1.64 6.11
C ASN A 124 -7.80 1.18 7.28
N THR A 125 -6.73 0.48 6.91
CA THR A 125 -5.79 -0.17 7.83
C THR A 125 -4.36 0.25 7.51
N VAL A 126 -3.40 -0.26 8.28
CA VAL A 126 -1.98 -0.23 7.91
C VAL A 126 -1.75 -1.19 6.75
N ARG A 127 -1.39 -0.62 5.59
CA ARG A 127 -1.06 -1.39 4.38
C ARG A 127 0.27 -2.12 4.54
N ASN A 128 0.66 -2.87 3.51
CA ASN A 128 1.99 -3.46 3.49
C ASN A 128 3.08 -2.45 3.83
N ILE A 129 4.02 -2.82 4.70
CA ILE A 129 5.18 -2.02 5.05
C ILE A 129 6.24 -2.33 4.02
N THR A 130 6.59 -1.33 3.21
CA THR A 130 7.56 -1.51 2.12
C THR A 130 8.97 -1.24 2.61
N ALA A 131 9.98 -1.81 1.96
CA ALA A 131 11.36 -1.41 2.14
C ALA A 131 12.12 -1.38 0.81
N SER A 132 13.26 -0.71 0.78
CA SER A 132 14.26 -0.89 -0.29
C SER A 132 14.49 -2.38 -0.52
N GLU A 133 14.38 -2.84 -1.76
CA GLU A 133 14.55 -4.26 -2.13
C GLU A 133 15.97 -4.77 -1.80
N THR A 134 16.94 -3.87 -1.73
CA THR A 134 18.34 -4.14 -1.37
C THR A 134 18.61 -4.09 0.13
N ALA A 135 17.61 -3.86 1.00
CA ALA A 135 17.80 -3.88 2.45
C ALA A 135 18.49 -5.19 2.89
N GLY A 136 19.55 -5.07 3.68
CA GLY A 136 20.38 -6.19 4.15
C GLY A 136 21.53 -6.56 3.20
N ILE A 137 21.52 -6.09 1.95
CA ILE A 137 22.57 -6.37 0.96
C ILE A 137 23.20 -5.11 0.34
N ASP A 138 22.57 -3.94 0.53
CA ASP A 138 23.04 -2.65 0.04
C ASP A 138 24.44 -2.32 0.57
N THR A 139 25.35 -1.93 -0.32
CA THR A 139 26.74 -1.58 0.03
C THR A 139 26.85 -0.26 0.78
N GLU A 140 25.82 0.58 0.74
CA GLU A 140 25.79 1.90 1.36
C GLU A 140 24.84 1.98 2.56
N GLU A 141 24.18 0.89 2.97
CA GLU A 141 23.27 0.94 4.11
C GLU A 141 24.03 1.06 5.45
N PRO A 142 23.62 1.97 6.35
CA PRO A 142 24.18 2.04 7.70
C PRO A 142 23.97 0.75 8.51
N PHE A 143 22.79 0.13 8.37
CA PHE A 143 22.43 -1.17 8.94
C PHE A 143 21.20 -1.74 8.21
N ASP A 144 20.97 -3.05 8.31
CA ASP A 144 19.82 -3.70 7.67
C ASP A 144 18.51 -3.24 8.32
N VAL A 145 17.60 -2.69 7.51
CA VAL A 145 16.29 -2.18 7.95
C VAL A 145 15.19 -3.24 8.00
N SER A 146 15.43 -4.43 7.44
CA SER A 146 14.49 -5.56 7.37
C SER A 146 13.91 -5.98 8.73
N PRO A 147 14.70 -6.09 9.82
CA PRO A 147 14.15 -6.47 11.13
C PRO A 147 13.10 -5.48 11.64
N TYR A 148 13.36 -4.19 11.43
CA TYR A 148 12.51 -3.11 11.92
C TYR A 148 11.22 -3.00 11.10
N ALA A 149 11.31 -3.17 9.77
CA ALA A 149 10.13 -3.26 8.91
C ALA A 149 9.25 -4.47 9.28
N HIS A 150 9.87 -5.62 9.57
CA HIS A 150 9.14 -6.82 10.01
C HIS A 150 8.51 -6.64 11.39
N ALA A 151 9.24 -6.06 12.35
CA ALA A 151 8.73 -5.81 13.70
C ALA A 151 7.54 -4.85 13.72
N LEU A 152 7.58 -3.75 12.96
CA LEU A 152 6.41 -2.87 12.82
C LEU A 152 5.23 -3.60 12.17
N PHE A 153 5.49 -4.44 11.17
CA PHE A 153 4.43 -5.22 10.55
C PHE A 153 3.76 -6.14 11.58
N GLN A 154 4.53 -6.91 12.34
CA GLN A 154 4.02 -7.82 13.35
C GLN A 154 3.26 -7.07 14.45
N PHE A 155 3.82 -5.95 14.94
CA PHE A 155 3.22 -5.18 16.03
C PHE A 155 1.87 -4.55 15.66
N PHE A 156 1.75 -4.01 14.44
CA PHE A 156 0.54 -3.32 14.01
C PHE A 156 -0.48 -4.21 13.31
N LEU A 157 -0.09 -5.42 12.89
CA LEU A 157 -1.04 -6.39 12.34
C LEU A 157 -2.04 -6.79 13.42
N ARG A 158 -3.33 -6.60 13.12
CA ARG A 158 -4.46 -6.87 14.03
C ARG A 158 -4.47 -6.05 15.32
N ASN A 159 -3.63 -5.01 15.39
CA ASN A 159 -3.70 -4.05 16.48
C ASN A 159 -5.06 -3.30 16.41
N PRO A 160 -5.79 -3.14 17.53
CA PRO A 160 -7.10 -2.48 17.56
C PRO A 160 -7.15 -1.12 16.87
N VAL A 161 -6.13 -0.28 17.02
CA VAL A 161 -6.06 1.06 16.38
C VAL A 161 -6.02 0.99 14.85
N CYS A 162 -5.52 -0.13 14.32
CA CYS A 162 -5.28 -0.30 12.89
C CYS A 162 -6.47 -0.93 12.15
N GLN A 163 -7.55 -1.30 12.83
CA GLN A 163 -8.66 -2.05 12.21
C GLN A 163 -9.64 -1.16 11.45
N GLU A 164 -9.79 0.10 11.85
CA GLU A 164 -10.83 0.98 11.31
C GLU A 164 -10.44 2.46 11.34
N MET A 165 -9.29 2.79 10.77
CA MET A 165 -8.84 4.19 10.71
C MET A 165 -9.68 5.02 9.74
N GLY A 166 -9.52 6.35 9.74
CA GLY A 166 -10.20 7.23 8.78
C GLY A 166 -9.85 6.93 7.32
N ARG A 167 -8.61 6.48 7.06
CA ARG A 167 -8.18 6.02 5.74
C ARG A 167 -6.97 5.09 5.83
N LYS A 168 -6.60 4.48 4.70
CA LYS A 168 -5.36 3.69 4.56
C LYS A 168 -4.14 4.47 5.06
N PHE A 169 -3.28 3.77 5.80
CA PHE A 169 -1.99 4.25 6.30
C PHE A 169 -0.87 3.44 5.65
N LYS A 170 0.19 4.09 5.18
CA LYS A 170 1.29 3.46 4.47
C LYS A 170 2.63 3.84 5.08
N MET A 171 3.47 2.83 5.29
CA MET A 171 4.82 3.01 5.81
C MET A 171 5.87 2.51 4.81
N SER A 172 7.08 3.05 4.91
CA SER A 172 8.23 2.63 4.11
C SER A 172 9.57 2.74 4.86
N PHE A 173 10.49 1.84 4.58
CA PHE A 173 11.88 1.89 5.04
C PHE A 173 12.85 2.02 3.85
N SER A 174 13.74 3.00 3.87
CA SER A 174 14.87 3.04 2.94
C SER A 174 16.06 2.29 3.53
N SER A 175 16.92 1.67 2.71
CA SER A 175 18.20 1.10 3.15
C SER A 175 19.26 2.18 3.41
N SER A 176 19.21 3.31 2.71
CA SER A 176 20.24 4.35 2.78
C SER A 176 19.69 5.75 2.45
N ASP A 177 20.59 6.73 2.43
CA ASP A 177 20.30 8.13 2.08
C ASP A 177 19.88 8.32 0.61
N LYS A 178 20.04 7.31 -0.25
CA LYS A 178 19.42 7.29 -1.58
C LYS A 178 17.90 7.28 -1.53
N ASP A 179 17.30 6.94 -0.38
CA ASP A 179 15.86 6.91 -0.16
C ASP A 179 15.07 6.07 -1.20
N THR A 180 15.60 4.90 -1.57
CA THR A 180 14.93 4.01 -2.55
C THR A 180 13.62 3.43 -2.02
N GLY A 181 13.40 3.49 -0.69
CA GLY A 181 12.10 3.21 -0.06
C GLY A 181 11.04 4.31 -0.27
N LEU A 182 11.42 5.47 -0.81
CA LEU A 182 10.55 6.63 -1.10
C LEU A 182 9.87 7.18 0.15
N SER A 183 10.63 7.45 1.21
CA SER A 183 10.12 7.90 2.51
C SER A 183 9.26 9.17 2.43
N TYR A 184 9.57 10.05 1.47
CA TYR A 184 8.93 11.36 1.26
C TYR A 184 7.48 11.32 0.73
N LEU A 185 6.95 10.14 0.37
CA LEU A 185 5.57 10.01 -0.16
C LEU A 185 4.67 9.07 0.64
N HIS A 186 5.15 8.58 1.78
CA HIS A 186 4.43 7.68 2.68
C HIS A 186 3.84 8.42 3.88
N ASP A 187 2.83 7.83 4.53
CA ASP A 187 2.26 8.41 5.75
C ASP A 187 3.35 8.44 6.85
N LEU A 188 4.17 7.39 6.97
CA LEU A 188 5.47 7.43 7.65
C LEU A 188 6.58 6.84 6.78
N GLY A 189 7.75 7.45 6.81
CA GLY A 189 8.93 6.96 6.10
C GLY A 189 10.16 6.97 6.99
N PHE A 190 10.96 5.90 6.95
CA PHE A 190 12.12 5.69 7.83
C PHE A 190 13.40 5.58 7.01
N ILE A 191 14.43 6.34 7.38
CA ILE A 191 15.76 6.32 6.76
C ILE A 191 16.79 6.04 7.86
N PRO A 192 17.60 4.97 7.76
CA PRO A 192 18.51 4.56 8.82
C PRO A 192 19.61 5.60 9.02
N LYS A 193 19.94 5.86 10.29
CA LYS A 193 20.99 6.77 10.74
C LYS A 193 21.77 6.13 11.87
N ILE A 194 23.07 6.42 11.92
CA ILE A 194 23.91 6.13 13.08
C ILE A 194 24.35 7.47 13.66
N VAL A 195 23.91 7.80 14.87
CA VAL A 195 24.25 9.04 15.56
C VAL A 195 24.94 8.67 16.87
N ASN A 196 26.18 9.14 17.08
CA ASN A 196 26.98 8.83 18.27
C ASN A 196 27.12 7.32 18.57
N GLY A 197 27.12 6.47 17.53
CA GLY A 197 27.21 5.01 17.65
C GLY A 197 25.86 4.31 17.92
N GLU A 198 24.77 5.06 18.10
CA GLU A 198 23.42 4.54 18.28
C GLU A 198 22.71 4.40 16.94
N LYS A 199 22.04 3.25 16.72
CA LYS A 199 21.19 3.02 15.56
C LYS A 199 19.85 3.72 15.76
N GLY A 200 19.35 4.35 14.71
CA GLY A 200 18.02 4.94 14.69
C GLY A 200 17.60 5.34 13.29
N PHE A 201 16.55 6.14 13.20
CA PHE A 201 15.97 6.54 11.93
C PHE A 201 15.68 8.04 11.89
N LYS A 202 16.02 8.68 10.77
CA LYS A 202 15.32 9.89 10.33
C LYS A 202 13.91 9.47 9.91
N VAL A 203 12.90 10.20 10.37
CA VAL A 203 11.50 9.86 10.13
C VAL A 203 10.78 11.00 9.42
N MET A 204 10.09 10.66 8.34
CA MET A 204 9.23 11.54 7.56
C MET A 204 7.76 11.24 7.87
N LEU A 205 6.88 12.25 7.82
CA LEU A 205 5.48 12.20 8.25
C LEU A 205 4.55 12.88 7.24
N GLY A 206 3.45 12.23 6.90
CA GLY A 206 2.33 12.88 6.23
C GLY A 206 2.42 12.98 4.71
N GLY A 207 3.25 12.14 4.07
CA GLY A 207 3.34 12.09 2.62
C GLY A 207 2.14 11.40 1.98
N GLY A 208 1.95 11.62 0.68
CA GLY A 208 1.00 10.81 -0.07
C GLY A 208 0.74 11.29 -1.47
N LEU A 209 0.75 10.35 -2.41
CA LEU A 209 0.24 10.56 -3.77
C LEU A 209 -1.31 10.63 -3.81
N GLY A 210 -1.86 10.53 -5.02
CA GLY A 210 -3.27 10.68 -5.35
C GLY A 210 -3.48 11.84 -6.31
N SER A 211 -4.72 12.31 -6.43
CA SER A 211 -5.06 13.42 -7.33
C SER A 211 -4.37 14.74 -6.97
N GLN A 212 -4.06 14.91 -5.68
CA GLN A 212 -3.32 16.02 -5.10
C GLN A 212 -2.13 15.45 -4.31
N PRO A 213 -0.94 15.27 -4.91
CA PRO A 213 0.22 14.75 -4.19
C PRO A 213 0.69 15.73 -3.11
N SER A 214 1.29 15.22 -2.03
CA SER A 214 1.91 16.01 -0.96
C SER A 214 3.18 15.32 -0.48
N HIS A 215 4.23 16.11 -0.25
CA HIS A 215 5.46 15.62 0.37
C HIS A 215 5.21 15.35 1.84
N ALA A 216 5.92 14.37 2.38
CA ALA A 216 6.04 14.18 3.81
C ALA A 216 6.89 15.30 4.40
N GLU A 217 6.53 15.75 5.60
CA GLU A 217 7.30 16.68 6.41
C GLU A 217 8.25 15.91 7.33
N LEU A 218 9.31 16.55 7.82
CA LEU A 218 10.21 15.91 8.77
C LEU A 218 9.49 15.67 10.11
N LEU A 219 9.43 14.44 10.61
CA LEU A 219 8.98 14.16 11.98
C LEU A 219 10.13 14.39 12.95
N SER A 220 11.25 13.70 12.73
CA SER A 220 12.47 13.81 13.53
C SER A 220 13.69 13.45 12.68
N GLU A 221 14.82 14.12 12.91
CA GLU A 221 16.10 13.73 12.30
C GLU A 221 16.63 12.39 12.85
N PHE A 222 16.22 12.00 14.05
CA PHE A 222 16.65 10.77 14.67
C PHE A 222 15.63 10.26 15.69
N ILE A 223 15.25 8.99 15.56
CA ILE A 223 14.50 8.21 16.54
C ILE A 223 15.26 6.91 16.76
N PRO A 224 15.69 6.61 18.00
CA PRO A 224 16.30 5.33 18.34
C PRO A 224 15.46 4.14 17.90
N VAL A 225 16.11 3.04 17.51
CA VAL A 225 15.40 1.87 16.99
C VAL A 225 14.36 1.30 17.95
N ASN A 226 14.54 1.44 19.27
CA ASN A 226 13.57 0.95 20.25
C ASN A 226 12.38 1.91 20.49
N GLN A 227 12.38 3.08 19.86
CA GLN A 227 11.30 4.08 19.97
C GLN A 227 10.43 4.19 18.72
N ILE A 228 10.76 3.50 17.62
CA ILE A 228 10.00 3.62 16.37
C ILE A 228 8.58 3.05 16.48
N ILE A 229 8.39 1.95 17.21
CA ILE A 229 7.06 1.35 17.44
C ILE A 229 6.17 2.29 18.26
N PRO A 230 6.56 2.74 19.46
CA PRO A 230 5.71 3.63 20.25
C PRO A 230 5.47 4.98 19.57
N THR A 231 6.46 5.53 18.86
CA THR A 231 6.24 6.73 18.03
C THR A 231 5.17 6.50 16.96
N THR A 232 5.25 5.36 16.27
CA THR A 232 4.27 5.00 15.22
C THR A 232 2.88 4.81 15.81
N GLU A 233 2.75 4.18 16.97
CA GLU A 233 1.47 3.99 17.65
C GLU A 233 0.82 5.33 18.02
N GLY A 234 1.61 6.26 18.58
CA GLY A 234 1.14 7.62 18.87
C GLY A 234 0.62 8.33 17.61
N VAL A 235 1.37 8.29 16.51
CA VAL A 235 0.95 8.85 15.20
C VAL A 235 -0.35 8.21 14.72
N LEU A 236 -0.48 6.89 14.80
CA LEU A 236 -1.69 6.16 14.38
C LEU A 236 -2.90 6.53 15.24
N ARG A 237 -2.76 6.64 16.56
CA ARG A 237 -3.83 7.05 17.47
C ARG A 237 -4.32 8.47 17.20
N ILE A 238 -3.41 9.41 16.94
CA ILE A 238 -3.78 10.78 16.56
C ILE A 238 -4.46 10.80 15.19
N PHE A 239 -3.95 10.05 14.21
CA PHE A 239 -4.61 9.93 12.91
C PHE A 239 -6.01 9.32 13.01
N ASP A 240 -6.19 8.30 13.85
CA ASP A 240 -7.48 7.65 14.08
C ASP A 240 -8.51 8.59 14.75
N ARG A 241 -8.07 9.34 15.77
CA ARG A 241 -8.90 10.24 16.57
C ARG A 241 -9.34 11.49 15.80
N PHE A 242 -8.41 12.13 15.10
CA PHE A 242 -8.64 13.42 14.44
C PHE A 242 -8.89 13.32 12.93
N GLY A 243 -8.57 12.19 12.32
CA GLY A 243 -8.72 11.96 10.88
C GLY A 243 -10.17 12.10 10.39
N GLU A 244 -10.33 12.73 9.23
CA GLU A 244 -11.62 12.91 8.55
C GLU A 244 -12.20 11.56 8.08
N ARG A 245 -13.47 11.31 8.43
CA ARG A 245 -14.20 10.06 8.15
C ARG A 245 -15.42 10.26 7.25
N ALA A 246 -15.95 11.48 7.17
CA ALA A 246 -17.09 11.81 6.30
C ALA A 246 -16.63 12.13 4.88
N LYS A 247 -15.62 13.00 4.72
CA LYS A 247 -15.10 13.42 3.41
C LYS A 247 -13.86 12.63 3.03
N ARG A 248 -14.11 11.46 2.45
CA ARG A 248 -13.08 10.54 1.95
C ARG A 248 -11.90 11.17 1.20
N LEU A 249 -12.15 12.10 0.26
CA LEU A 249 -11.08 12.71 -0.54
C LEU A 249 -10.11 13.54 0.31
N LYS A 250 -10.50 13.86 1.55
CA LYS A 250 -9.73 14.58 2.56
C LYS A 250 -9.32 13.69 3.75
N ALA A 251 -9.57 12.38 3.71
CA ALA A 251 -9.39 11.47 4.85
C ALA A 251 -7.95 10.95 5.06
N ARG A 252 -7.01 11.27 4.16
CA ARG A 252 -5.59 10.85 4.32
C ARG A 252 -4.87 11.77 5.30
N MET A 253 -3.89 11.23 6.02
CA MET A 253 -3.15 11.95 7.06
C MET A 253 -2.53 13.26 6.57
N LYS A 254 -2.07 13.33 5.32
CA LYS A 254 -1.57 14.58 4.71
C LYS A 254 -2.53 15.77 4.82
N PHE A 255 -3.85 15.52 4.78
CA PHE A 255 -4.85 16.58 4.92
C PHE A 255 -5.05 16.93 6.38
N LEU A 256 -5.02 15.95 7.29
CA LEU A 256 -5.06 16.20 8.73
C LEU A 256 -3.89 17.09 9.15
N ILE A 257 -2.66 16.77 8.73
CA ILE A 257 -1.46 17.58 9.03
C ILE A 257 -1.59 18.98 8.45
N LYS A 258 -2.11 19.11 7.23
CA LYS A 258 -2.38 20.42 6.62
C LYS A 258 -3.43 21.24 7.40
N ASP A 259 -4.44 20.57 7.95
CA ASP A 259 -5.56 21.22 8.63
C ASP A 259 -5.21 21.66 10.06
N ILE A 260 -4.51 20.84 10.84
CA ILE A 260 -4.14 21.17 12.24
C ILE A 260 -2.73 21.77 12.37
N GLY A 261 -1.87 21.57 11.37
CA GLY A 261 -0.46 21.95 11.39
C GLY A 261 0.44 20.86 11.98
N ARG A 262 1.65 20.72 11.42
CA ARG A 262 2.64 19.74 11.86
C ARG A 262 2.98 19.85 13.34
N ASP A 263 3.30 21.05 13.82
CA ASP A 263 3.79 21.22 15.20
C ASP A 263 2.71 20.87 16.23
N GLU A 264 1.45 21.21 15.95
CA GLU A 264 0.31 20.82 16.77
C GLU A 264 0.05 19.32 16.71
N PHE A 265 0.17 18.70 15.53
CA PHE A 265 0.09 17.25 15.39
C PHE A 265 1.15 16.55 16.26
N LEU A 266 2.40 17.02 16.23
CA LEU A 266 3.49 16.45 17.03
C LEU A 266 3.28 16.66 18.54
N ARG A 267 2.73 17.82 18.95
CA ARG A 267 2.34 18.06 20.35
C ARG A 267 1.31 17.03 20.82
N LEU A 268 0.28 16.76 20.00
CA LEU A 268 -0.73 15.75 20.32
C LEU A 268 -0.14 14.33 20.38
N VAL A 269 0.80 14.00 19.49
CA VAL A 269 1.51 12.70 19.53
C VAL A 269 2.32 12.55 20.82
N GLU A 270 2.99 13.62 21.28
CA GLU A 270 3.74 13.61 22.53
C GLU A 270 2.82 13.39 23.74
N GLU A 271 1.66 14.06 23.77
CA GLU A 271 0.66 13.88 24.83
C GLU A 271 0.09 12.46 24.85
N GLU A 272 -0.05 11.83 23.69
CA GLU A 272 -0.55 10.45 23.57
C GLU A 272 0.43 9.41 24.14
N LYS A 273 1.73 9.72 24.27
CA LYS A 273 2.73 8.76 24.77
C LYS A 273 2.36 8.14 26.12
N LYS A 274 1.72 8.92 27.00
CA LYS A 274 1.27 8.44 28.31
C LYS A 274 0.28 7.27 28.22
N ALA A 275 -0.50 7.21 27.14
CA ALA A 275 -1.52 6.20 26.88
C ALA A 275 -0.98 4.90 26.26
N LEU A 276 0.32 4.87 25.91
CA LEU A 276 0.95 3.73 25.25
C LEU A 276 1.39 2.69 26.27
N SER A 277 1.21 1.41 25.94
CA SER A 277 1.69 0.29 26.77
C SER A 277 3.21 0.27 26.92
N TYR A 278 3.89 0.70 25.86
CA TYR A 278 5.33 0.64 25.74
C TYR A 278 5.85 2.03 25.43
N GLN A 279 6.85 2.46 26.20
CA GLN A 279 7.62 3.68 25.88
C GLN A 279 8.84 3.34 25.02
N THR A 280 9.33 2.12 25.15
CA THR A 280 10.35 1.50 24.29
C THR A 280 9.96 0.06 24.00
N VAL A 281 10.32 -0.42 22.82
CA VAL A 281 10.18 -1.81 22.39
C VAL A 281 11.49 -2.24 21.77
N GLU A 282 12.21 -3.14 22.45
CA GLU A 282 13.42 -3.73 21.87
C GLU A 282 13.04 -4.65 20.71
N ILE A 283 13.73 -4.49 19.59
CA ILE A 283 13.46 -5.25 18.36
C ILE A 283 14.55 -6.31 18.23
N ASP A 284 14.14 -7.57 18.26
CA ASP A 284 15.04 -8.70 18.02
C ASP A 284 15.45 -8.76 16.54
N THR A 285 16.74 -8.58 16.29
CA THR A 285 17.34 -8.62 14.95
C THR A 285 17.98 -9.96 14.62
N ALA A 286 18.05 -10.90 15.57
CA ALA A 286 18.82 -12.14 15.43
C ALA A 286 18.41 -13.00 14.22
N ALA A 287 17.12 -13.04 13.87
CA ALA A 287 16.63 -13.79 12.70
C ALA A 287 17.13 -13.24 11.34
N PHE A 288 17.66 -12.02 11.32
CA PHE A 288 18.21 -11.34 10.15
C PHE A 288 19.73 -11.17 10.24
N GLU A 289 20.29 -11.30 11.44
CA GLU A 289 21.71 -11.27 11.72
C GLU A 289 22.24 -12.72 11.75
N GLY A 290 22.83 -13.17 10.65
CA GLY A 290 23.36 -14.54 10.58
C GLY A 290 24.16 -14.81 9.33
N GLU A 291 24.73 -16.02 9.29
CA GLU A 291 25.37 -16.52 8.08
C GLU A 291 24.32 -16.70 6.98
N ILE A 292 24.70 -16.33 5.75
CA ILE A 292 23.88 -16.60 4.58
C ILE A 292 23.72 -18.12 4.46
N PRO A 293 22.49 -18.66 4.39
CA PRO A 293 22.26 -20.09 4.20
C PRO A 293 23.03 -20.61 2.98
N ALA A 294 23.75 -21.71 3.16
CA ALA A 294 24.41 -22.37 2.04
C ALA A 294 23.37 -22.93 1.05
N PRO A 295 23.63 -22.86 -0.27
CA PRO A 295 22.80 -23.54 -1.25
C PRO A 295 22.64 -25.04 -0.93
N LEU A 296 21.43 -25.58 -1.13
CA LEU A 296 21.16 -27.00 -0.90
C LEU A 296 21.87 -27.90 -1.90
N LEU A 297 22.07 -27.41 -3.13
CA LEU A 297 22.71 -28.11 -4.22
C LEU A 297 23.89 -27.30 -4.77
N VAL A 298 24.87 -28.03 -5.34
CA VAL A 298 25.97 -27.41 -6.07
C VAL A 298 25.51 -27.10 -7.49
N ALA A 299 25.65 -25.85 -7.91
CA ALA A 299 25.30 -25.44 -9.27
C ALA A 299 26.15 -26.21 -10.31
N PRO A 300 25.52 -26.84 -11.32
CA PRO A 300 26.24 -27.42 -12.44
C PRO A 300 27.11 -26.38 -13.14
N LYS A 301 28.28 -26.79 -13.64
CA LYS A 301 29.05 -25.96 -14.57
C LYS A 301 28.39 -26.03 -15.94
N VAL A 302 28.18 -24.86 -16.53
CA VAL A 302 27.49 -24.70 -17.82
C VAL A 302 28.37 -23.91 -18.78
N VAL A 303 28.10 -24.03 -20.07
CA VAL A 303 28.79 -23.24 -21.10
C VAL A 303 27.79 -22.25 -21.66
N ILE A 304 28.16 -20.96 -21.63
CA ILE A 304 27.35 -19.90 -22.23
C ILE A 304 27.63 -19.84 -23.73
N GLU A 305 26.63 -20.21 -24.54
CA GLU A 305 26.74 -20.18 -25.99
C GLU A 305 26.80 -18.73 -26.53
N ASP A 306 25.93 -17.85 -26.02
CA ASP A 306 25.94 -16.42 -26.36
C ASP A 306 26.59 -15.60 -25.25
N THR A 307 27.92 -15.52 -25.30
CA THR A 307 28.70 -14.75 -24.32
C THR A 307 28.37 -13.26 -24.36
N ALA A 308 27.99 -12.72 -25.53
CA ALA A 308 27.67 -11.30 -25.65
C ALA A 308 26.35 -10.96 -24.93
N ALA A 309 25.32 -11.79 -25.09
CA ALA A 309 24.06 -11.65 -24.38
C ALA A 309 24.23 -11.81 -22.86
N PHE A 310 25.04 -12.78 -22.42
CA PHE A 310 25.34 -12.97 -21.00
C PHE A 310 26.05 -11.78 -20.37
N GLU A 311 27.08 -11.23 -21.01
CA GLU A 311 27.80 -10.06 -20.48
C GLU A 311 26.91 -8.80 -20.47
N ALA A 312 26.04 -8.64 -21.47
CA ALA A 312 25.05 -7.56 -21.48
C ALA A 312 24.05 -7.70 -20.31
N TRP A 313 23.52 -8.91 -20.09
CA TRP A 313 22.65 -9.22 -18.96
C TRP A 313 23.36 -9.04 -17.63
N LYS A 314 24.58 -9.54 -17.48
CA LYS A 314 25.37 -9.39 -16.25
C LYS A 314 25.57 -7.92 -15.90
N LYS A 315 25.90 -7.07 -16.88
CA LYS A 315 26.05 -5.63 -16.69
C LYS A 315 24.74 -4.94 -16.29
N SER A 316 23.61 -5.43 -16.79
CA SER A 316 22.30 -4.80 -16.65
C SER A 316 21.54 -5.23 -15.39
N ASN A 317 21.61 -6.51 -15.07
CA ASN A 317 20.73 -7.20 -14.12
C ASN A 317 21.46 -7.71 -12.87
N VAL A 318 22.80 -7.72 -12.84
CA VAL A 318 23.57 -8.22 -11.70
C VAL A 318 24.19 -7.07 -10.92
N PHE A 319 23.97 -7.05 -9.61
CA PHE A 319 24.42 -5.98 -8.72
C PHE A 319 25.32 -6.52 -7.61
N PRO A 320 26.34 -5.75 -7.20
CA PRO A 320 27.13 -6.11 -6.04
C PRO A 320 26.28 -6.04 -4.77
N GLN A 321 26.60 -6.89 -3.80
CA GLN A 321 26.09 -6.79 -2.43
C GLN A 321 27.26 -6.68 -1.45
N LYS A 322 26.99 -6.22 -0.23
CA LYS A 322 28.02 -6.02 0.81
C LYS A 322 28.67 -7.31 1.31
N GLN A 323 28.04 -8.47 1.10
CA GLN A 323 28.60 -9.77 1.49
C GLN A 323 29.53 -10.32 0.41
N ALA A 324 30.78 -10.60 0.78
CA ALA A 324 31.82 -11.05 -0.14
C ALA A 324 31.47 -12.38 -0.84
N GLY A 325 31.77 -12.48 -2.14
CA GLY A 325 31.53 -13.67 -2.96
C GLY A 325 30.07 -13.87 -3.41
N TYR A 326 29.18 -12.95 -3.04
CA TYR A 326 27.78 -12.98 -3.44
C TYR A 326 27.40 -11.76 -4.27
N VAL A 327 26.37 -11.91 -5.09
CA VAL A 327 25.75 -10.90 -5.94
C VAL A 327 24.23 -11.04 -5.88
N ALA A 328 23.53 -9.98 -6.24
CA ALA A 328 22.08 -9.99 -6.41
C ALA A 328 21.71 -9.95 -7.90
N ILE A 329 20.60 -10.58 -8.27
CA ILE A 329 20.09 -10.63 -9.64
C ILE A 329 18.71 -9.96 -9.67
N GLY A 330 18.59 -8.87 -10.42
CA GLY A 330 17.32 -8.23 -10.73
C GLY A 330 16.69 -8.82 -11.99
N ILE A 331 15.45 -9.25 -11.90
CA ILE A 331 14.64 -9.76 -13.01
C ILE A 331 13.59 -8.71 -13.33
N LYS A 332 13.72 -8.10 -14.51
CA LYS A 332 12.70 -7.20 -15.05
C LYS A 332 11.44 -8.02 -15.37
N VAL A 333 10.28 -7.58 -14.90
CA VAL A 333 8.99 -8.25 -15.15
C VAL A 333 8.05 -7.25 -15.83
N LEU A 334 7.79 -7.47 -17.12
CA LEU A 334 6.88 -6.63 -17.90
C LEU A 334 5.50 -6.51 -17.20
N LEU A 335 5.09 -5.27 -16.91
CA LEU A 335 3.85 -4.93 -16.17
C LEU A 335 3.76 -5.50 -14.74
N GLY A 336 4.81 -6.14 -14.25
CA GLY A 336 4.79 -6.94 -13.02
C GLY A 336 3.99 -8.23 -13.11
N ASP A 337 3.64 -8.71 -14.31
CA ASP A 337 2.85 -9.93 -14.50
C ASP A 337 3.75 -11.13 -14.83
N PHE A 338 3.67 -12.19 -14.02
CA PHE A 338 4.30 -13.49 -14.27
C PHE A 338 3.33 -14.63 -13.91
N TYR A 339 3.66 -15.87 -14.27
CA TYR A 339 2.72 -16.99 -14.23
C TYR A 339 3.20 -18.13 -13.33
N THR A 340 2.28 -18.99 -12.91
CA THR A 340 2.53 -20.03 -11.90
C THR A 340 3.56 -21.07 -12.32
N ASP A 341 3.68 -21.36 -13.61
CA ASP A 341 4.69 -22.26 -14.17
C ASP A 341 6.12 -21.69 -13.98
N THR A 342 6.36 -20.45 -14.40
CA THR A 342 7.66 -19.79 -14.23
C THR A 342 7.95 -19.49 -12.77
N ALA A 343 6.92 -19.13 -11.98
CA ALA A 343 7.04 -18.91 -10.55
C ALA A 343 7.50 -20.16 -9.78
N ARG A 344 6.95 -21.35 -10.12
CA ARG A 344 7.38 -22.62 -9.50
C ARG A 344 8.84 -22.94 -9.81
N ALA A 345 9.23 -22.82 -11.08
CA ALA A 345 10.60 -23.08 -11.49
C ALA A 345 11.59 -22.09 -10.84
N LEU A 346 11.21 -20.82 -10.71
CA LEU A 346 11.98 -19.81 -10.01
C LEU A 346 12.13 -20.14 -8.51
N ALA A 347 11.06 -20.57 -7.85
CA ALA A 347 11.09 -21.00 -6.45
C ALA A 347 12.07 -22.17 -6.26
N GLU A 348 12.02 -23.18 -7.13
CA GLU A 348 12.95 -24.32 -7.07
C GLU A 348 14.40 -23.91 -7.31
N LEU A 349 14.65 -23.01 -8.27
CA LEU A 349 15.99 -22.48 -8.54
C LEU A 349 16.58 -21.77 -7.31
N ILE A 350 15.82 -20.87 -6.70
CA ILE A 350 16.27 -20.07 -5.55
C ILE A 350 16.46 -20.95 -4.31
N LYS A 351 15.53 -21.87 -4.04
CA LYS A 351 15.63 -22.82 -2.92
C LYS A 351 16.89 -23.67 -3.00
N ASN A 352 17.19 -24.18 -4.18
CA ASN A 352 18.27 -25.15 -4.34
C ASN A 352 19.65 -24.51 -4.48
N TYR A 353 19.73 -23.33 -5.12
CA TYR A 353 21.01 -22.76 -5.58
C TYR A 353 21.34 -21.36 -5.01
N ALA A 354 20.44 -20.77 -4.21
CA ALA A 354 20.64 -19.51 -3.50
C ALA A 354 20.22 -19.64 -2.02
N ALA A 355 19.87 -18.52 -1.36
CA ALA A 355 19.53 -18.46 0.05
C ALA A 355 18.02 -18.61 0.36
N ASN A 356 17.25 -19.26 -0.53
CA ASN A 356 15.81 -19.50 -0.38
C ASN A 356 14.96 -18.22 -0.16
N GLU A 357 15.34 -17.09 -0.78
CA GLU A 357 14.65 -15.83 -0.59
C GLU A 357 14.70 -14.95 -1.86
N LEU A 358 13.58 -14.31 -2.16
CA LEU A 358 13.48 -13.23 -3.15
C LEU A 358 12.80 -11.98 -2.57
N ARG A 359 12.93 -10.87 -3.31
CA ARG A 359 12.26 -9.60 -3.04
C ARG A 359 11.42 -9.16 -4.21
N PHE A 360 10.16 -8.81 -3.95
CA PHE A 360 9.39 -8.00 -4.88
C PHE A 360 9.73 -6.51 -4.71
N THR A 361 9.79 -5.77 -5.81
CA THR A 361 10.29 -4.39 -5.82
C THR A 361 9.15 -3.36 -5.93
N LEU A 362 9.47 -2.09 -5.68
CA LEU A 362 8.53 -0.97 -5.87
C LEU A 362 8.25 -0.67 -7.35
N ARG A 363 9.08 -1.19 -8.26
CA ARG A 363 8.92 -1.08 -9.73
C ARG A 363 8.18 -2.25 -10.37
N GLN A 364 7.77 -3.22 -9.54
CA GLN A 364 7.01 -4.42 -9.92
C GLN A 364 7.87 -5.56 -10.46
N ASP A 365 9.12 -5.63 -10.00
CA ASP A 365 10.11 -6.63 -10.42
C ASP A 365 10.44 -7.62 -9.31
N ILE A 366 11.39 -8.52 -9.60
CA ILE A 366 11.91 -9.52 -8.68
C ILE A 366 13.42 -9.30 -8.48
N LEU A 367 13.90 -9.39 -7.25
CA LEU A 367 15.32 -9.40 -6.92
C LEU A 367 15.66 -10.69 -6.16
N ILE A 368 16.56 -11.48 -6.72
CA ILE A 368 17.15 -12.65 -6.06
C ILE A 368 18.39 -12.17 -5.29
N ARG A 369 18.44 -12.46 -3.98
CA ARG A 369 19.57 -12.09 -3.13
C ARG A 369 20.51 -13.27 -2.92
N HIS A 370 21.75 -12.98 -2.56
CA HIS A 370 22.70 -13.98 -2.08
C HIS A 370 22.98 -15.12 -3.10
N VAL A 371 23.13 -14.77 -4.37
CA VAL A 371 23.62 -15.69 -5.41
C VAL A 371 25.14 -15.68 -5.38
N LYS A 372 25.80 -16.85 -5.32
CA LYS A 372 27.26 -16.90 -5.43
C LYS A 372 27.71 -16.45 -6.82
N GLU A 373 28.75 -15.63 -6.90
CA GLU A 373 29.23 -15.10 -8.18
C GLU A 373 29.63 -16.22 -9.16
N GLU A 374 30.23 -17.30 -8.66
CA GLU A 374 30.62 -18.48 -9.44
C GLU A 374 29.45 -19.27 -10.06
N ASN A 375 28.21 -18.99 -9.64
CA ASN A 375 26.99 -19.62 -10.12
C ASN A 375 26.25 -18.76 -11.17
N LEU A 376 26.75 -17.56 -11.51
CA LEU A 376 26.04 -16.63 -12.40
C LEU A 376 25.71 -17.22 -13.77
N GLU A 377 26.64 -17.97 -14.38
CA GLU A 377 26.42 -18.60 -15.68
C GLU A 377 25.26 -19.61 -15.62
N PHE A 378 25.20 -20.39 -14.54
CA PHE A 378 24.11 -21.35 -14.30
C PHE A 378 22.78 -20.62 -14.09
N PHE A 379 22.75 -19.58 -13.24
CA PHE A 379 21.55 -18.79 -13.02
C PHE A 379 21.04 -18.14 -14.30
N TYR A 380 21.93 -17.56 -15.11
CA TYR A 380 21.56 -16.99 -16.40
C TYR A 380 20.90 -18.04 -17.30
N GLN A 381 21.48 -19.24 -17.42
CA GLN A 381 20.91 -20.29 -18.27
C GLN A 381 19.53 -20.75 -17.78
N GLU A 382 19.34 -20.93 -16.47
CA GLU A 382 18.04 -21.32 -15.93
C GLU A 382 17.00 -20.20 -16.08
N LEU A 383 17.37 -18.94 -15.81
CA LEU A 383 16.49 -17.79 -16.01
C LEU A 383 16.15 -17.58 -17.48
N ALA A 384 17.08 -17.86 -18.40
CA ALA A 384 16.83 -17.77 -19.85
C ALA A 384 15.72 -18.75 -20.28
N ARG A 385 15.66 -19.95 -19.69
CA ARG A 385 14.57 -20.91 -19.95
C ARG A 385 13.21 -20.41 -19.46
N LEU A 386 13.20 -19.48 -18.51
CA LEU A 386 12.00 -18.86 -17.95
C LEU A 386 11.64 -17.52 -18.63
N ASN A 387 12.44 -17.07 -19.62
CA ASN A 387 12.37 -15.73 -20.21
C ASN A 387 12.54 -14.60 -19.16
N PHE A 388 13.44 -14.80 -18.19
CA PHE A 388 13.74 -13.85 -17.10
C PHE A 388 15.13 -13.22 -17.25
N VAL A 389 15.61 -13.07 -18.48
CA VAL A 389 16.92 -12.47 -18.81
C VAL A 389 16.79 -11.17 -19.62
N ASP A 390 15.59 -10.61 -19.68
CA ASP A 390 15.36 -9.29 -20.27
C ASP A 390 16.23 -8.25 -19.58
N LEU A 391 16.87 -7.41 -20.41
CA LEU A 391 17.73 -6.34 -19.94
C LEU A 391 16.91 -5.21 -19.31
N GLY A 392 17.56 -4.46 -18.42
CA GLY A 392 17.10 -3.15 -18.00
C GLY A 392 16.31 -3.15 -16.71
N TYR A 393 16.55 -4.08 -15.80
CA TYR A 393 16.06 -3.99 -14.42
C TYR A 393 16.40 -2.62 -13.82
N ASN A 394 15.40 -1.91 -13.27
CA ASN A 394 15.54 -0.54 -12.75
C ASN A 394 15.95 0.52 -13.81
N SER A 395 15.92 0.23 -15.11
CA SER A 395 16.29 1.19 -16.18
C SER A 395 15.13 2.08 -16.65
N THR A 396 15.37 3.00 -17.58
CA THR A 396 14.33 3.79 -18.27
C THR A 396 13.37 2.91 -19.06
N ALA A 397 13.84 1.77 -19.57
CA ALA A 397 13.04 0.80 -20.30
C ALA A 397 12.19 -0.10 -19.38
N ASP A 398 12.29 0.03 -18.07
CA ASP A 398 11.51 -0.72 -17.09
C ASP A 398 10.32 0.12 -16.59
N ILE A 399 9.20 0.07 -17.31
CA ILE A 399 8.08 0.98 -17.09
C ILE A 399 7.11 0.40 -16.06
N THR A 400 6.98 1.10 -14.92
CA THR A 400 5.99 0.75 -13.90
C THR A 400 4.59 1.20 -14.32
N ALA A 401 3.61 0.29 -14.29
CA ALA A 401 2.23 0.57 -14.67
C ALA A 401 1.22 -0.02 -13.67
N CYS A 402 0.15 0.74 -13.38
CA CYS A 402 -0.97 0.17 -12.62
C CYS A 402 -1.87 -0.70 -13.53
N PRO A 403 -2.76 -1.54 -12.97
CA PRO A 403 -3.66 -2.37 -13.77
C PRO A 403 -4.62 -1.63 -14.71
N GLY A 404 -4.86 -0.33 -14.50
CA GLY A 404 -5.65 0.49 -15.44
C GLY A 404 -7.06 -0.06 -15.68
N THR A 405 -7.57 0.11 -16.90
CA THR A 405 -8.91 -0.36 -17.30
C THR A 405 -9.03 -1.89 -17.39
N ASP A 406 -7.92 -2.64 -17.35
CA ASP A 406 -7.94 -4.10 -17.46
C ASP A 406 -8.72 -4.76 -16.31
N THR A 407 -8.47 -4.34 -15.07
CA THR A 407 -9.15 -4.88 -13.89
C THR A 407 -9.64 -3.84 -12.89
N CYS A 408 -9.24 -2.56 -13.00
CA CYS A 408 -9.59 -1.55 -12.02
C CYS A 408 -10.91 -0.83 -12.33
N ASN A 409 -11.80 -0.79 -11.33
CA ASN A 409 -13.04 -0.01 -11.37
C ASN A 409 -12.81 1.50 -11.55
N LEU A 410 -11.65 2.03 -11.14
CA LEU A 410 -11.31 3.44 -11.27
C LEU A 410 -10.51 3.78 -12.53
N GLY A 411 -10.13 2.77 -13.34
CA GLY A 411 -9.37 2.97 -14.56
C GLY A 411 -10.14 3.87 -15.53
N ILE A 412 -9.48 4.93 -16.01
CA ILE A 412 -10.03 5.83 -17.04
C ILE A 412 -9.51 5.39 -18.40
N ALA A 413 -8.21 5.12 -18.54
CA ALA A 413 -7.61 4.58 -19.76
C ALA A 413 -6.65 3.43 -19.42
N SER A 414 -6.31 2.61 -20.42
CA SER A 414 -5.39 1.49 -20.26
C SER A 414 -3.99 2.01 -20.00
N SER A 415 -3.46 1.71 -18.80
CA SER A 415 -2.07 2.00 -18.46
C SER A 415 -1.11 0.88 -18.82
N THR A 416 -1.58 -0.36 -18.80
CA THR A 416 -0.82 -1.56 -19.19
C THR A 416 -0.58 -1.57 -20.70
N GLY A 417 -1.63 -1.33 -21.49
CA GLY A 417 -1.53 -1.34 -22.96
C GLY A 417 -0.59 -0.26 -23.50
N ILE A 418 -0.64 0.96 -22.97
CA ILE A 418 0.31 2.01 -23.35
C ILE A 418 1.73 1.70 -22.83
N ALA A 419 1.89 1.13 -21.63
CA ALA A 419 3.22 0.79 -21.11
C ALA A 419 3.96 -0.20 -22.01
N VAL A 420 3.26 -1.25 -22.48
CA VAL A 420 3.81 -2.21 -23.45
C VAL A 420 4.28 -1.52 -24.73
N GLU A 421 3.48 -0.59 -25.26
CA GLU A 421 3.88 0.13 -26.48
C GLU A 421 5.06 1.08 -26.24
N LEU A 422 5.13 1.76 -25.09
CA LEU A 422 6.26 2.63 -24.77
C LEU A 422 7.55 1.83 -24.56
N GLU A 423 7.50 0.67 -23.90
CA GLU A 423 8.66 -0.22 -23.81
C GLU A 423 9.10 -0.72 -25.18
N ARG A 424 8.17 -1.10 -26.06
CA ARG A 424 8.48 -1.46 -27.45
C ARG A 424 9.20 -0.32 -28.18
N VAL A 425 8.77 0.92 -28.00
CA VAL A 425 9.45 2.10 -28.58
C VAL A 425 10.86 2.26 -28.01
N LEU A 426 11.05 2.14 -26.71
CA LEU A 426 12.38 2.24 -26.09
C LEU A 426 13.32 1.16 -26.59
N GLU A 427 12.85 -0.09 -26.66
CA GLU A 427 13.63 -1.23 -27.14
C GLU A 427 14.03 -1.07 -28.62
N THR A 428 13.09 -0.65 -29.47
CA THR A 428 13.30 -0.61 -30.93
C THR A 428 13.98 0.67 -31.42
N GLU A 429 13.74 1.81 -30.78
CA GLU A 429 14.17 3.12 -31.27
C GLU A 429 15.22 3.78 -30.38
N TYR A 430 15.30 3.40 -29.09
CA TYR A 430 16.22 4.01 -28.13
C TYR A 430 17.01 3.00 -27.28
N PRO A 431 17.76 2.07 -27.89
CA PRO A 431 18.48 1.02 -27.17
C PRO A 431 19.52 1.55 -26.16
N GLN A 432 19.96 2.80 -26.27
CA GLN A 432 20.83 3.47 -25.29
C GLN A 432 20.18 3.62 -23.89
N TYR A 433 18.84 3.62 -23.81
CA TYR A 433 18.11 3.71 -22.54
C TYR A 433 17.88 2.36 -21.85
N SER A 434 18.26 1.25 -22.48
CA SER A 434 18.09 -0.10 -21.91
C SER A 434 18.86 -0.34 -20.61
N ASN A 435 19.88 0.48 -20.31
CA ASN A 435 20.63 0.47 -19.05
C ASN A 435 20.70 1.83 -18.37
N ASN A 436 19.95 2.83 -18.86
CA ASN A 436 19.93 4.15 -18.26
C ASN A 436 19.07 4.10 -16.98
N GLN A 437 19.58 4.60 -15.85
CA GLN A 437 18.82 4.66 -14.58
C GLN A 437 18.46 6.09 -14.19
N GLU A 438 18.65 7.05 -15.11
CA GLU A 438 18.48 8.48 -14.85
C GLU A 438 17.04 8.93 -15.06
N ILE A 439 16.34 8.34 -16.03
CA ILE A 439 14.96 8.68 -16.36
C ILE A 439 14.06 7.53 -15.93
N THR A 440 13.21 7.75 -14.92
CA THR A 440 12.15 6.82 -14.56
C THR A 440 10.88 7.16 -15.33
N ILE A 441 10.23 6.15 -15.91
CA ILE A 441 8.94 6.30 -16.58
C ILE A 441 7.88 5.53 -15.79
N LYS A 442 6.79 6.22 -15.43
CA LYS A 442 5.70 5.61 -14.64
C LYS A 442 4.32 5.99 -15.15
N ILE A 443 3.42 5.02 -15.15
CA ILE A 443 2.09 5.16 -15.76
C ILE A 443 0.98 4.79 -14.77
N SER A 444 -0.13 5.52 -14.79
CA SER A 444 -1.36 5.05 -14.13
C SER A 444 -2.59 5.38 -14.95
N GLY A 445 -3.55 4.45 -15.02
CA GLY A 445 -4.79 4.64 -15.78
C GLY A 445 -5.76 5.68 -15.23
N CYS A 446 -5.45 6.33 -14.08
CA CYS A 446 -6.23 7.43 -13.51
C CYS A 446 -5.37 8.30 -12.55
N MET A 447 -5.96 9.38 -12.04
CA MET A 447 -5.33 10.35 -11.14
C MET A 447 -4.92 9.81 -9.75
N ASN A 448 -5.25 8.56 -9.41
CA ASN A 448 -4.93 8.01 -8.08
C ASN A 448 -3.44 7.63 -7.92
N ALA A 449 -2.67 7.64 -9.01
CA ALA A 449 -1.23 7.41 -9.02
C ALA A 449 -0.79 6.09 -8.38
N CYS A 450 -1.52 5.00 -8.65
CA CYS A 450 -1.13 3.66 -8.17
C CYS A 450 0.19 3.16 -8.76
N GLY A 451 0.49 3.54 -10.00
CA GLY A 451 1.80 3.34 -10.63
C GLY A 451 2.79 4.47 -10.35
N GLN A 452 2.46 5.43 -9.47
CA GLN A 452 3.36 6.50 -9.01
C GLN A 452 3.83 7.52 -10.09
N HIS A 453 3.05 7.74 -11.15
CA HIS A 453 3.39 8.69 -12.24
C HIS A 453 3.71 10.13 -11.80
N ASN A 454 3.20 10.59 -10.64
CA ASN A 454 3.44 11.95 -10.15
C ASN A 454 4.86 12.19 -9.63
N MET A 455 5.69 11.16 -9.44
CA MET A 455 7.06 11.30 -8.91
C MET A 455 8.13 10.84 -9.90
N ALA A 456 7.75 10.61 -11.15
CA ALA A 456 8.65 10.14 -12.19
C ALA A 456 9.16 11.30 -13.04
N GLU A 457 10.36 11.15 -13.59
CA GLU A 457 10.93 12.10 -14.55
C GLU A 457 9.98 12.27 -15.74
N ILE A 458 9.42 11.15 -16.22
CA ILE A 458 8.35 11.12 -17.21
C ILE A 458 7.16 10.31 -16.67
N GLY A 459 6.04 10.99 -16.46
CA GLY A 459 4.80 10.40 -15.97
C GLY A 459 3.68 10.41 -17.01
N PHE A 460 2.88 9.34 -17.05
CA PHE A 460 1.65 9.29 -17.84
C PHE A 460 0.44 8.96 -16.97
N GLN A 461 -0.60 9.79 -17.06
CA GLN A 461 -1.86 9.60 -16.34
C GLN A 461 -3.03 9.43 -17.31
N GLY A 462 -3.72 8.29 -17.23
CA GLY A 462 -4.94 8.01 -17.98
C GLY A 462 -6.04 9.02 -17.71
N MET A 463 -6.61 9.53 -18.81
CA MET A 463 -7.61 10.59 -18.88
C MET A 463 -8.57 10.31 -20.05
N SER A 464 -9.53 11.21 -20.27
CA SER A 464 -10.35 11.23 -21.47
C SER A 464 -10.37 12.62 -22.11
N ILE A 465 -10.60 12.68 -23.42
CA ILE A 465 -10.76 13.93 -24.17
C ILE A 465 -12.02 13.85 -25.04
N ASN A 466 -12.71 14.98 -25.18
CA ASN A 466 -13.88 15.06 -26.04
C ASN A 466 -13.45 15.52 -27.43
N SER A 467 -14.00 14.89 -28.47
CA SER A 467 -13.92 15.36 -29.86
C SER A 467 -15.33 15.38 -30.45
N GLY A 468 -15.90 16.59 -30.54
CA GLY A 468 -17.31 16.76 -30.85
C GLY A 468 -18.22 16.03 -29.85
N LYS A 469 -19.00 15.06 -30.34
CA LYS A 469 -19.89 14.21 -29.51
C LYS A 469 -19.23 12.92 -29.01
N LEU A 470 -18.04 12.61 -29.50
CA LEU A 470 -17.31 11.40 -29.15
C LEU A 470 -16.32 11.66 -28.02
N VAL A 471 -15.96 10.61 -27.30
CA VAL A 471 -14.97 10.64 -26.22
C VAL A 471 -13.86 9.67 -26.58
N ALA A 472 -12.61 10.12 -26.54
CA ALA A 472 -11.43 9.32 -26.78
C ALA A 472 -10.62 9.12 -25.48
N PRO A 473 -9.92 7.98 -25.33
CA PRO A 473 -8.92 7.80 -24.27
C PRO A 473 -7.77 8.78 -24.46
N ALA A 474 -7.25 9.31 -23.36
CA ALA A 474 -6.21 10.32 -23.36
C ALA A 474 -5.16 10.04 -22.30
N LEU A 475 -4.00 10.67 -22.45
CA LEU A 475 -2.93 10.71 -21.46
C LEU A 475 -2.69 12.16 -21.08
N GLN A 476 -2.64 12.43 -19.77
CA GLN A 476 -1.95 13.59 -19.26
C GLN A 476 -0.48 13.21 -19.15
N VAL A 477 0.38 13.95 -19.86
CA VAL A 477 1.84 13.88 -19.75
C VAL A 477 2.24 14.73 -18.55
N LEU A 478 3.11 14.18 -17.70
CA LEU A 478 3.70 14.87 -16.57
C LEU A 478 5.22 14.77 -16.65
N LEU A 479 5.94 15.84 -16.32
CA LEU A 479 7.39 15.89 -16.41
C LEU A 479 8.04 16.49 -15.16
N GLY A 480 9.27 16.06 -14.87
CA GLY A 480 10.11 16.69 -13.85
C GLY A 480 9.86 16.20 -12.42
N GLY A 481 9.30 15.02 -12.20
CA GLY A 481 9.29 14.38 -10.88
C GLY A 481 10.57 13.59 -10.66
N GLY A 482 10.92 13.30 -9.41
CA GLY A 482 12.08 12.45 -9.12
C GLY A 482 12.31 12.20 -7.64
N ASN A 483 13.21 11.25 -7.34
CA ASN A 483 13.70 11.01 -5.99
C ASN A 483 15.03 11.77 -5.79
N LEU A 484 15.11 12.61 -4.76
CA LEU A 484 16.30 13.41 -4.45
C LEU A 484 17.10 12.86 -3.26
N GLY A 485 16.63 11.75 -2.66
CA GLY A 485 17.27 11.12 -1.53
C GLY A 485 16.96 11.78 -0.19
N ASN A 486 17.27 11.04 0.88
CA ASN A 486 17.25 11.46 2.27
C ASN A 486 15.94 12.17 2.71
N GLY A 487 14.79 11.68 2.24
CA GLY A 487 13.47 12.22 2.56
C GLY A 487 13.04 13.39 1.66
N SER A 488 13.80 13.68 0.61
CA SER A 488 13.48 14.69 -0.39
C SER A 488 13.09 14.04 -1.71
N GLY A 489 12.06 14.58 -2.35
CA GLY A 489 11.67 14.22 -3.69
C GLY A 489 10.98 15.37 -4.38
N ARG A 490 10.61 15.17 -5.64
CA ARG A 490 9.92 16.15 -6.48
C ARG A 490 8.72 15.52 -7.15
N PHE A 491 7.62 16.27 -7.23
CA PHE A 491 6.47 15.88 -8.04
C PHE A 491 6.51 16.54 -9.42
N SER A 492 6.08 15.79 -10.43
CA SER A 492 6.03 16.19 -11.83
C SER A 492 4.94 17.23 -12.08
N ASP A 493 5.19 18.18 -12.98
CA ASP A 493 4.19 19.14 -13.44
C ASP A 493 3.24 18.48 -14.44
N LYS A 494 1.98 18.91 -14.47
CA LYS A 494 0.99 18.42 -15.44
C LYS A 494 1.08 19.21 -16.75
N VAL A 495 2.04 18.84 -17.60
CA VAL A 495 2.38 19.56 -18.83
C VAL A 495 1.19 19.63 -19.81
N ILE A 496 0.76 18.51 -20.40
CA ILE A 496 -0.28 18.54 -21.44
C ILE A 496 -1.12 17.27 -21.49
N LYS A 497 -2.37 17.39 -21.95
CA LYS A 497 -3.26 16.27 -22.23
C LYS A 497 -3.32 16.00 -23.73
N ILE A 498 -3.07 14.75 -24.13
CA ILE A 498 -3.04 14.28 -25.52
C ILE A 498 -3.91 13.02 -25.71
N PRO A 499 -4.43 12.74 -26.91
CA PRO A 499 -5.00 11.43 -27.24
C PRO A 499 -4.02 10.29 -26.91
N SER A 500 -4.54 9.17 -26.38
CA SER A 500 -3.68 8.10 -25.85
C SER A 500 -2.80 7.45 -26.92
N ARG A 501 -3.28 7.38 -28.17
CA ARG A 501 -2.51 6.85 -29.32
C ARG A 501 -1.26 7.68 -29.66
N ARG A 502 -1.16 8.91 -29.17
CA ARG A 502 -0.01 9.81 -29.35
C ARG A 502 0.99 9.75 -28.20
N GLY A 503 0.77 8.88 -27.21
CA GLY A 503 1.73 8.62 -26.14
C GLY A 503 3.14 8.26 -26.64
N PRO A 504 3.28 7.34 -27.62
CA PRO A 504 4.56 7.03 -28.24
C PRO A 504 5.26 8.25 -28.84
N ASP A 505 4.52 9.09 -29.57
CA ASP A 505 5.09 10.30 -30.17
C ASP A 505 5.51 11.33 -29.12
N ALA A 506 4.75 11.46 -28.03
CA ALA A 506 5.15 12.32 -26.91
C ALA A 506 6.46 11.85 -26.29
N LEU A 507 6.62 10.53 -26.07
CA LEU A 507 7.88 9.96 -25.57
C LEU A 507 9.04 10.28 -26.54
N ARG A 508 8.85 10.02 -27.84
CA ARG A 508 9.87 10.35 -28.86
C ARG A 508 10.25 11.82 -28.84
N PHE A 509 9.27 12.71 -28.79
CA PHE A 509 9.48 14.15 -28.77
C PHE A 509 10.33 14.54 -27.55
N ILE A 510 9.98 14.06 -26.36
CA ILE A 510 10.67 14.36 -25.11
C ILE A 510 12.12 13.84 -25.15
N LEU A 511 12.33 12.58 -25.52
CA LEU A 511 13.66 11.97 -25.52
C LEU A 511 14.57 12.60 -26.58
N ASN A 512 14.07 12.81 -27.80
CA ASN A 512 14.84 13.46 -28.87
C ASN A 512 15.24 14.89 -28.49
N ASP A 513 14.33 15.64 -27.86
CA ASP A 513 14.61 16.99 -27.39
C ASP A 513 15.66 16.99 -26.27
N PHE A 514 15.57 16.05 -25.31
CA PHE A 514 16.56 15.88 -24.26
C PHE A 514 17.93 15.53 -24.83
N GLU A 515 18.04 14.50 -25.68
CA GLU A 515 19.32 14.08 -26.27
C GLU A 515 19.98 15.19 -27.08
N ALA A 516 19.19 15.97 -27.84
CA ALA A 516 19.71 17.03 -28.68
C ALA A 516 20.15 18.28 -27.88
N ASN A 517 19.52 18.55 -26.73
CA ASN A 517 19.65 19.86 -26.07
C ASN A 517 20.12 19.81 -24.60
N ALA A 518 20.24 18.64 -23.98
CA ALA A 518 20.63 18.51 -22.58
C ALA A 518 22.07 18.96 -22.32
N ASN A 519 22.96 18.89 -23.32
CA ASN A 519 24.36 19.29 -23.18
C ASN A 519 25.06 18.64 -21.95
N GLY A 520 24.75 17.38 -21.67
CA GLY A 520 25.29 16.62 -20.53
C GLY A 520 24.63 16.90 -19.18
N GLN A 521 23.59 17.73 -19.13
CA GLN A 521 22.75 17.89 -17.94
C GLN A 521 21.92 16.64 -17.68
N SER A 522 21.59 16.39 -16.41
CA SER A 522 20.58 15.39 -16.09
C SER A 522 19.19 15.83 -16.59
N PHE A 523 18.26 14.88 -16.77
CA PHE A 523 16.90 15.15 -17.23
C PHE A 523 16.19 16.18 -16.34
N LEU A 524 16.32 16.08 -15.02
CA LEU A 524 15.72 17.03 -14.09
C LEU A 524 16.31 18.43 -14.24
N ASN A 525 17.63 18.54 -14.34
CA ASN A 525 18.29 19.84 -14.51
C ASN A 525 17.95 20.46 -15.88
N TYR A 526 17.86 19.64 -16.92
CA TYR A 526 17.42 20.05 -18.24
C TYR A 526 15.97 20.56 -18.21
N TYR A 527 15.07 19.82 -17.55
CA TYR A 527 13.69 20.21 -17.36
C TYR A 527 13.58 21.54 -16.61
N ASP A 528 14.38 21.76 -15.56
CA ASP A 528 14.42 23.03 -14.82
C ASP A 528 14.91 24.21 -15.64
N ALA A 529 15.91 23.99 -16.50
CA ALA A 529 16.44 25.02 -17.38
C ALA A 529 15.41 25.48 -18.42
N LYS A 530 14.54 24.57 -18.88
CA LYS A 530 13.53 24.83 -19.93
C LYS A 530 12.18 25.27 -19.35
N GLY A 531 11.76 24.65 -18.26
CA GLY A 531 10.48 24.86 -17.58
C GLY A 531 9.26 24.22 -18.28
N GLU A 532 8.17 24.04 -17.51
CA GLU A 532 6.92 23.43 -17.97
C GLU A 532 6.37 24.03 -19.27
N LYS A 533 6.41 25.37 -19.39
CA LYS A 533 5.83 26.08 -20.54
C LYS A 533 6.54 25.75 -21.86
N TYR A 534 7.83 25.48 -21.83
CA TYR A 534 8.59 25.04 -23.01
C TYR A 534 8.03 23.71 -23.53
N PHE A 535 7.92 22.71 -22.66
CA PHE A 535 7.39 21.39 -23.02
C PHE A 535 5.90 21.44 -23.38
N TYR A 536 5.11 22.31 -22.75
CA TYR A 536 3.71 22.51 -23.13
C TYR A 536 3.59 22.96 -24.59
N GLU A 537 4.28 24.04 -24.98
CA GLU A 537 4.21 24.53 -26.37
C GLU A 537 4.82 23.53 -27.36
N PHE A 538 5.88 22.81 -26.95
CA PHE A 538 6.52 21.78 -27.77
C PHE A 538 5.60 20.57 -28.04
N LEU A 539 4.85 20.11 -27.04
CA LEU A 539 3.94 18.97 -27.16
C LEU A 539 2.54 19.34 -27.66
N LYS A 540 2.22 20.64 -27.71
CA LYS A 540 0.91 21.17 -28.14
C LYS A 540 0.38 20.62 -29.46
N PRO A 541 1.20 20.40 -30.51
CA PRO A 541 0.70 19.79 -31.74
C PRO A 541 0.06 18.41 -31.53
N LEU A 542 0.52 17.64 -30.53
CA LEU A 542 -0.03 16.32 -30.21
C LEU A 542 -1.38 16.40 -29.49
N ALA A 543 -1.82 17.58 -29.02
CA ALA A 543 -3.10 17.73 -28.32
C ALA A 543 -4.29 18.01 -29.25
N ASP A 544 -4.07 18.16 -30.57
CA ASP A 544 -5.14 18.47 -31.52
C ASP A 544 -6.19 17.34 -31.61
N VAL A 545 -7.46 17.67 -31.40
CA VAL A 545 -8.58 16.71 -31.44
C VAL A 545 -9.41 16.79 -32.73
N THR A 546 -9.04 17.69 -33.65
CA THR A 546 -9.77 17.91 -34.90
C THR A 546 -9.41 16.90 -35.99
N ASN A 547 -8.29 16.20 -35.83
CA ASN A 547 -7.73 15.23 -36.77
C ASN A 547 -7.66 13.80 -36.20
N LEU A 548 -8.56 13.45 -35.27
CA LEU A 548 -8.64 12.08 -34.74
C LEU A 548 -9.15 11.10 -35.79
N THR A 549 -8.58 9.91 -35.77
CA THR A 549 -8.95 8.75 -36.60
C THR A 549 -9.78 7.76 -35.79
N GLU A 550 -10.34 6.73 -36.44
CA GLU A 550 -11.10 5.68 -35.73
C GLU A 550 -10.27 4.98 -34.65
N ALA A 551 -8.97 4.77 -34.87
CA ALA A 551 -8.07 4.14 -33.91
C ALA A 551 -7.86 4.96 -32.63
N ASP A 552 -8.03 6.29 -32.69
CA ASP A 552 -7.95 7.18 -31.53
C ASP A 552 -9.12 6.98 -30.56
N PHE A 553 -10.22 6.38 -31.02
CA PHE A 553 -11.38 6.06 -30.18
C PHE A 553 -11.34 4.64 -29.63
N VAL A 554 -10.22 3.91 -29.79
CA VAL A 554 -10.02 2.56 -29.23
C VAL A 554 -8.85 2.62 -28.24
N ASP A 555 -9.11 2.23 -26.99
CA ASP A 555 -8.08 2.19 -25.95
C ASP A 555 -7.02 1.12 -26.24
N TRP A 556 -5.82 1.26 -25.67
CA TRP A 556 -4.77 0.28 -25.87
C TRP A 556 -5.19 -1.10 -25.36
N GLY A 557 -4.82 -2.16 -26.10
CA GLY A 557 -5.17 -3.54 -25.77
C GLY A 557 -6.65 -3.92 -25.96
N ASN A 558 -7.49 -3.03 -26.50
CA ASN A 558 -8.91 -3.27 -26.73
C ASN A 558 -9.26 -3.32 -28.22
N ALA A 559 -10.34 -4.02 -28.56
CA ALA A 559 -10.89 -4.09 -29.92
C ALA A 559 -12.13 -3.19 -30.12
N ASP A 560 -12.84 -2.90 -29.03
CA ASP A 560 -14.08 -2.12 -29.07
C ASP A 560 -13.82 -0.61 -28.89
N ASN A 561 -14.79 0.18 -29.35
CA ASN A 561 -14.79 1.62 -29.11
C ASN A 561 -14.76 1.94 -27.61
N TYR A 562 -13.94 2.92 -27.25
CA TYR A 562 -13.74 3.38 -25.90
C TYR A 562 -15.05 3.94 -25.32
N VAL A 563 -15.42 3.40 -24.18
CA VAL A 563 -16.50 3.92 -23.35
C VAL A 563 -15.91 4.28 -21.99
N LYS A 564 -16.10 5.54 -21.60
CA LYS A 564 -15.72 6.00 -20.26
C LYS A 564 -16.65 5.38 -19.21
N ALA A 565 -16.27 4.22 -18.72
CA ALA A 565 -16.92 3.54 -17.60
C ALA A 565 -15.98 3.57 -16.38
N VAL A 566 -16.18 4.59 -15.54
CA VAL A 566 -15.49 4.74 -14.25
C VAL A 566 -16.47 4.34 -13.16
N GLY A 567 -16.21 3.21 -12.52
CA GLY A 567 -16.98 2.72 -11.37
C GLY A 567 -16.62 3.46 -10.07
N VAL A 568 -17.23 3.04 -8.98
CA VAL A 568 -16.90 3.52 -7.64
C VAL A 568 -15.78 2.65 -7.07
N GLY A 569 -14.62 3.23 -6.83
CA GLY A 569 -13.50 2.48 -6.26
C GLY A 569 -13.85 1.99 -4.87
N GLU A 570 -13.89 0.69 -4.64
CA GLU A 570 -14.51 0.08 -3.45
C GLU A 570 -14.01 0.51 -2.09
N CYS A 571 -12.77 0.97 -1.99
CA CYS A 571 -12.41 1.61 -0.75
C CYS A 571 -13.35 2.80 -0.43
N ALA A 572 -14.11 3.35 -1.39
CA ALA A 572 -14.93 4.57 -1.34
C ALA A 572 -16.32 4.33 -0.77
N GLY A 573 -16.43 4.72 0.49
CA GLY A 573 -17.66 4.71 1.27
C GLY A 573 -18.69 5.74 0.83
N VAL A 574 -19.97 5.39 1.00
CA VAL A 574 -21.14 6.29 1.00
C VAL A 574 -21.97 5.88 2.21
N VAL A 575 -22.29 6.87 3.05
CA VAL A 575 -22.94 6.75 4.36
C VAL A 575 -24.18 5.83 4.36
N ILE A 576 -24.17 4.83 5.26
CA ILE A 576 -25.29 3.92 5.60
C ILE A 576 -26.37 4.63 6.43
N ASP A 577 -27.56 4.03 6.51
CA ASP A 577 -28.46 4.14 7.66
C ASP A 577 -27.75 3.59 8.92
N LEU A 578 -27.16 4.51 9.69
CA LEU A 578 -25.98 4.24 10.52
C LEU A 578 -26.32 3.85 11.97
N VAL A 579 -27.50 4.19 12.48
CA VAL A 579 -27.73 4.25 13.94
C VAL A 579 -27.74 2.87 14.60
N ALA A 580 -28.60 1.95 14.13
CA ALA A 580 -28.71 0.61 14.72
C ALA A 580 -27.42 -0.22 14.54
N THR A 581 -26.75 -0.06 13.39
CA THR A 581 -25.47 -0.71 13.10
C THR A 581 -24.37 -0.22 14.04
N LEU A 582 -24.27 1.09 14.27
CA LEU A 582 -23.28 1.66 15.18
C LEU A 582 -23.50 1.24 16.64
N LEU A 583 -24.75 1.11 17.08
CA LEU A 583 -25.05 0.60 18.42
C LEU A 583 -24.59 -0.86 18.57
N LEU A 584 -24.86 -1.71 17.57
CA LEU A 584 -24.37 -3.08 17.57
C LEU A 584 -22.83 -3.12 17.55
N GLU A 585 -22.19 -2.28 16.76
CA GLU A 585 -20.73 -2.19 16.70
C GLU A 585 -20.13 -1.71 18.02
N ALA A 586 -20.73 -0.72 18.68
CA ALA A 586 -20.31 -0.28 20.01
C ALA A 586 -20.37 -1.44 21.01
N LYS A 587 -21.44 -2.24 21.00
CA LYS A 587 -21.57 -3.44 21.84
C LYS A 587 -20.54 -4.52 21.53
N ASP A 588 -20.27 -4.77 20.25
CA ASP A 588 -19.22 -5.69 19.81
C ASP A 588 -17.85 -5.22 20.33
N LYS A 589 -17.55 -3.91 20.25
CA LYS A 589 -16.29 -3.33 20.78
C LYS A 589 -16.15 -3.52 22.29
N LEU A 590 -17.22 -3.34 23.07
CA LEU A 590 -17.20 -3.58 24.52
C LEU A 590 -16.98 -5.06 24.86
N THR A 591 -17.57 -5.96 24.07
CA THR A 591 -17.33 -7.41 24.22
C THR A 591 -15.86 -7.74 23.96
N PHE A 592 -15.29 -7.21 22.88
CA PHE A 592 -13.87 -7.38 22.58
C PHE A 592 -12.95 -6.71 23.60
N ALA A 593 -13.37 -5.59 24.20
CA ALA A 593 -12.64 -4.95 25.28
C ALA A 593 -12.52 -5.89 26.49
N GLN A 594 -13.60 -6.59 26.84
CA GLN A 594 -13.57 -7.59 27.92
C GLN A 594 -12.69 -8.79 27.56
N GLU A 595 -12.78 -9.32 26.32
CA GLU A 595 -11.90 -10.40 25.85
C GLU A 595 -10.41 -10.00 25.96
N ALA A 596 -10.06 -8.80 25.50
CA ALA A 596 -8.69 -8.28 25.57
C ALA A 596 -8.22 -8.06 27.02
N PHE A 597 -9.13 -7.64 27.91
CA PHE A 597 -8.85 -7.51 29.33
C PHE A 597 -8.50 -8.86 29.97
N ASP A 598 -9.30 -9.89 29.67
CA ASP A 598 -9.10 -11.26 30.16
C ASP A 598 -7.76 -11.84 29.67
N ASP A 599 -7.36 -11.49 28.44
CA ASP A 599 -6.05 -11.78 27.85
C ASP A 599 -4.89 -10.94 28.43
N LYS A 600 -5.16 -10.04 29.38
CA LYS A 600 -4.21 -9.07 29.98
C LYS A 600 -3.61 -8.07 28.99
N LYS A 601 -4.28 -7.83 27.86
CA LYS A 601 -3.91 -6.79 26.88
C LYS A 601 -4.61 -5.49 27.25
N TRP A 602 -4.16 -4.87 28.34
CA TRP A 602 -4.88 -3.75 28.97
C TRP A 602 -5.06 -2.54 28.04
N ALA A 603 -4.04 -2.14 27.28
CA ALA A 603 -4.20 -1.03 26.34
C ALA A 603 -5.15 -1.35 25.17
N ASP A 604 -5.13 -2.59 24.67
CA ASP A 604 -6.07 -3.02 23.63
C ASP A 604 -7.50 -2.95 24.17
N ALA A 605 -7.72 -3.44 25.40
CA ALA A 605 -8.99 -3.39 26.09
C ALA A 605 -9.49 -1.95 26.28
N ILE A 606 -8.60 -1.05 26.72
CA ILE A 606 -8.90 0.37 26.89
C ILE A 606 -9.26 1.02 25.54
N TYR A 607 -8.49 0.76 24.48
CA TYR A 607 -8.77 1.33 23.16
C TYR A 607 -10.08 0.79 22.56
N LEU A 608 -10.40 -0.49 22.77
CA LEU A 608 -11.67 -1.08 22.34
C LEU A 608 -12.85 -0.45 23.09
N ALA A 609 -12.71 -0.20 24.39
CA ALA A 609 -13.72 0.54 25.17
C ALA A 609 -13.89 1.99 24.65
N TYR A 610 -12.78 2.68 24.33
CA TYR A 610 -12.79 4.00 23.68
C TYR A 610 -13.59 3.98 22.36
N ALA A 611 -13.34 2.99 21.51
CA ALA A 611 -14.10 2.81 20.27
C ALA A 611 -15.60 2.57 20.53
N GLY A 612 -15.93 1.84 21.60
CA GLY A 612 -17.30 1.64 22.09
C GLY A 612 -18.00 2.96 22.43
N PHE A 613 -17.36 3.82 23.24
CA PHE A 613 -17.86 5.16 23.54
C PHE A 613 -18.15 5.98 22.27
N VAL A 614 -17.16 6.05 21.37
CA VAL A 614 -17.26 6.87 20.15
C VAL A 614 -18.37 6.37 19.23
N ASN A 615 -18.47 5.05 19.02
CA ASN A 615 -19.51 4.47 18.16
C ASN A 615 -20.91 4.69 18.76
N GLY A 616 -21.07 4.56 20.08
CA GLY A 616 -22.31 4.84 20.77
C GLY A 616 -22.74 6.30 20.65
N ALA A 617 -21.82 7.23 20.93
CA ALA A 617 -22.06 8.67 20.80
C ALA A 617 -22.41 9.06 19.36
N LYS A 618 -21.68 8.52 18.38
CA LYS A 618 -21.92 8.73 16.95
C LYS A 618 -23.32 8.27 16.53
N ALA A 619 -23.79 7.13 17.04
CA ALA A 619 -25.10 6.60 16.72
C ALA A 619 -26.21 7.59 17.10
N LEU A 620 -26.17 8.13 18.31
CA LEU A 620 -27.16 9.10 18.78
C LEU A 620 -27.05 10.45 18.06
N LEU A 621 -25.84 10.96 17.83
CA LEU A 621 -25.65 12.21 17.09
C LEU A 621 -26.24 12.13 15.67
N LEU A 622 -26.14 10.98 15.01
CA LEU A 622 -26.73 10.79 13.70
C LEU A 622 -28.25 10.69 13.73
N ALA A 623 -28.83 10.12 14.79
CA ALA A 623 -30.27 10.18 15.02
C ALA A 623 -30.76 11.64 15.14
N GLU A 624 -29.93 12.53 15.69
CA GLU A 624 -30.16 13.98 15.77
C GLU A 624 -29.70 14.76 14.53
N ASN A 625 -29.45 14.08 13.41
CA ASN A 625 -29.00 14.67 12.13
C ASN A 625 -27.70 15.50 12.23
N GLN A 626 -26.83 15.20 13.19
CA GLN A 626 -25.57 15.89 13.39
C GLN A 626 -24.46 15.34 12.48
N LYS A 627 -23.46 16.18 12.17
CA LYS A 627 -22.32 15.80 11.34
C LYS A 627 -21.18 15.24 12.20
N THR A 628 -20.83 13.98 11.95
CA THR A 628 -19.82 13.24 12.73
C THR A 628 -18.54 13.01 11.90
N ASN A 629 -17.70 14.04 11.77
CA ASN A 629 -16.57 14.02 10.83
C ASN A 629 -15.31 13.29 11.35
N ASN A 630 -15.06 13.30 12.65
CA ASN A 630 -13.92 12.62 13.31
C ASN A 630 -14.30 12.29 14.77
N HIS A 631 -13.48 11.48 15.46
CA HIS A 631 -13.81 11.05 16.83
C HIS A 631 -13.79 12.23 17.80
N ALA A 632 -12.79 13.12 17.70
CA ALA A 632 -12.68 14.27 18.60
C ALA A 632 -13.93 15.16 18.56
N GLY A 633 -14.41 15.49 17.37
CA GLY A 633 -15.63 16.27 17.18
C GLY A 633 -16.91 15.54 17.56
N ILE A 634 -16.96 14.20 17.45
CA ILE A 634 -18.08 13.39 17.97
C ILE A 634 -18.18 13.54 19.48
N ILE A 635 -17.04 13.43 20.18
CA ILE A 635 -16.98 13.52 21.65
C ILE A 635 -17.45 14.90 22.10
N ASP A 636 -16.90 15.97 21.52
CA ASP A 636 -17.25 17.34 21.89
C ASP A 636 -18.72 17.66 21.56
N LEU A 637 -19.21 17.22 20.40
CA LEU A 637 -20.57 17.52 19.96
C LEU A 637 -21.63 16.75 20.77
N PHE A 638 -21.31 15.55 21.26
CA PHE A 638 -22.24 14.78 22.10
C PHE A 638 -22.58 15.54 23.38
N ASP A 639 -21.59 16.14 24.03
CA ASP A 639 -21.80 16.93 25.24
C ASP A 639 -22.72 18.13 24.97
N THR A 640 -22.46 18.87 23.89
CA THR A 640 -23.32 19.99 23.47
C THR A 640 -24.75 19.56 23.15
N VAL A 641 -24.94 18.42 22.47
CA VAL A 641 -26.26 18.02 21.97
C VAL A 641 -27.10 17.29 23.02
N PHE A 642 -26.49 16.47 23.87
CA PHE A 642 -27.21 15.59 24.80
C PHE A 642 -27.04 15.94 26.27
N ILE A 643 -25.84 16.36 26.70
CA ILE A 643 -25.55 16.61 28.11
C ILE A 643 -25.97 18.04 28.50
N GLU A 644 -25.51 19.05 27.76
CA GLU A 644 -25.87 20.46 28.01
C GLU A 644 -27.37 20.73 27.85
N THR A 645 -28.05 19.96 27.00
CA THR A 645 -29.51 20.03 26.79
C THR A 645 -30.30 19.18 27.79
N ASN A 646 -29.63 18.43 28.68
CA ASN A 646 -30.23 17.49 29.63
C ASN A 646 -31.09 16.38 28.99
N LYS A 647 -30.84 16.02 27.72
CA LYS A 647 -31.47 14.85 27.07
C LYS A 647 -30.96 13.53 27.67
N ILE A 648 -29.68 13.49 28.04
CA ILE A 648 -29.03 12.37 28.74
C ILE A 648 -28.32 12.93 29.97
N VAL A 649 -28.41 12.22 31.08
CA VAL A 649 -27.74 12.59 32.34
C VAL A 649 -26.58 11.64 32.58
N LEU A 650 -25.36 12.19 32.67
CA LEU A 650 -24.13 11.48 33.04
C LEU A 650 -23.52 12.14 34.28
N GLU A 651 -22.72 11.39 35.04
CA GLU A 651 -22.03 11.92 36.24
C GLU A 651 -20.93 12.94 35.89
N SER A 652 -20.38 12.86 34.69
CA SER A 652 -19.41 13.81 34.12
C SER A 652 -19.65 13.95 32.61
N SER A 653 -18.95 14.89 31.96
CA SER A 653 -19.04 15.05 30.50
C SER A 653 -18.52 13.80 29.78
N LEU A 654 -19.05 13.49 28.59
CA LEU A 654 -18.52 12.41 27.76
C LEU A 654 -17.06 12.67 27.44
N ARG A 655 -16.68 13.92 27.20
CA ARG A 655 -15.29 14.32 26.98
C ARG A 655 -14.38 13.89 28.13
N ASP A 656 -14.77 14.18 29.37
CA ASP A 656 -13.98 13.81 30.55
C ASP A 656 -13.91 12.30 30.72
N LEU A 657 -15.03 11.59 30.51
CA LEU A 657 -15.06 10.12 30.56
C LEU A 657 -14.10 9.53 29.53
N VAL A 658 -14.24 9.92 28.26
CA VAL A 658 -13.52 9.34 27.13
C VAL A 658 -12.03 9.66 27.20
N TYR A 659 -11.65 10.91 27.49
CA TYR A 659 -10.25 11.31 27.52
C TYR A 659 -9.49 10.94 28.79
N GLN A 660 -10.05 10.10 29.66
CA GLN A 660 -9.24 9.39 30.65
C GLN A 660 -8.16 8.51 29.98
N ILE A 661 -8.40 8.02 28.75
CA ILE A 661 -7.47 7.15 28.01
C ILE A 661 -6.08 7.77 27.82
N ASN A 662 -6.00 9.08 27.65
CA ASN A 662 -4.78 9.85 27.46
C ASN A 662 -4.25 10.50 28.74
N GLN A 663 -4.91 10.25 29.88
CA GLN A 663 -4.49 10.75 31.19
C GLN A 663 -3.96 9.66 32.12
N ASN A 664 -4.08 8.38 31.74
CA ASN A 664 -3.72 7.25 32.57
C ASN A 664 -2.80 6.30 31.80
N GLU A 665 -1.90 5.65 32.53
CA GLU A 665 -1.17 4.51 32.01
C GLU A 665 -2.12 3.31 31.87
N PRO A 666 -1.90 2.40 30.90
CA PRO A 666 -2.79 1.27 30.66
C PRO A 666 -2.60 0.15 31.69
N SER A 667 -3.04 0.39 32.93
CA SER A 667 -3.04 -0.59 34.01
C SER A 667 -4.28 -1.48 33.98
N GLY A 668 -4.21 -2.67 34.59
CA GLY A 668 -5.38 -3.53 34.75
C GLY A 668 -6.51 -2.86 35.54
N GLU A 669 -6.19 -2.10 36.58
CA GLU A 669 -7.19 -1.35 37.36
C GLU A 669 -7.90 -0.30 36.51
N PHE A 670 -7.14 0.47 35.72
CA PHE A 670 -7.72 1.47 34.83
C PHE A 670 -8.54 0.83 33.71
N ALA A 671 -8.03 -0.23 33.08
CA ALA A 671 -8.75 -0.94 32.02
C ALA A 671 -10.10 -1.48 32.51
N GLN A 672 -10.13 -2.12 33.68
CA GLN A 672 -11.37 -2.64 34.25
C GLN A 672 -12.37 -1.52 34.53
N LYS A 673 -11.92 -0.44 35.18
CA LYS A 673 -12.75 0.73 35.48
C LYS A 673 -13.31 1.35 34.19
N TYR A 674 -12.45 1.54 33.19
CA TYR A 674 -12.82 2.21 31.94
C TYR A 674 -13.81 1.39 31.11
N ILE A 675 -13.70 0.04 31.09
CA ILE A 675 -14.69 -0.85 30.47
C ILE A 675 -16.05 -0.73 31.17
N GLN A 676 -16.07 -0.67 32.50
CA GLN A 676 -17.31 -0.52 33.26
C GLN A 676 -17.99 0.83 32.99
N GLU A 677 -17.20 1.92 32.93
CA GLU A 677 -17.70 3.25 32.55
C GLU A 677 -18.27 3.24 31.12
N ALA A 678 -17.61 2.55 30.18
CA ALA A 678 -18.06 2.42 28.80
C ALA A 678 -19.35 1.60 28.68
N ALA A 679 -19.48 0.52 29.45
CA ALA A 679 -20.70 -0.28 29.53
C ALA A 679 -21.87 0.53 30.13
N ALA A 680 -21.64 1.26 31.21
CA ALA A 680 -22.65 2.11 31.84
C ALA A 680 -23.10 3.25 30.91
N PHE A 681 -22.17 3.86 30.16
CA PHE A 681 -22.52 4.82 29.10
C PHE A 681 -23.38 4.16 28.02
N PHE A 682 -23.01 2.95 27.57
CA PHE A 682 -23.74 2.24 26.54
C PHE A 682 -25.18 1.90 26.95
N GLU A 683 -25.38 1.45 28.19
CA GLU A 683 -26.72 1.19 28.75
C GLU A 683 -27.59 2.45 28.78
N ASN A 684 -27.00 3.61 29.12
CA ASN A 684 -27.70 4.89 29.11
C ASN A 684 -28.15 5.29 27.70
N ILE A 685 -27.28 5.16 26.69
CA ILE A 685 -27.65 5.53 25.31
C ILE A 685 -28.66 4.55 24.69
N GLU A 686 -28.59 3.25 24.99
CA GLU A 686 -29.60 2.27 24.55
C GLU A 686 -30.96 2.60 25.18
N SER A 687 -30.97 2.91 26.48
CA SER A 687 -32.18 3.29 27.21
C SER A 687 -32.81 4.57 26.65
N TYR A 688 -31.99 5.57 26.33
CA TYR A 688 -32.44 6.80 25.68
C TYR A 688 -33.04 6.51 24.29
N ARG A 689 -32.33 5.76 23.44
CA ARG A 689 -32.80 5.46 22.07
C ARG A 689 -34.07 4.63 22.07
N ALA A 690 -34.23 3.71 23.02
CA ALA A 690 -35.46 2.92 23.16
C ALA A 690 -36.67 3.80 23.51
N LYS A 691 -36.49 4.83 24.36
CA LYS A 691 -37.55 5.80 24.67
C LYS A 691 -37.86 6.70 23.48
N ASP A 692 -36.83 7.23 22.83
CA ASP A 692 -36.94 8.11 21.67
C ASP A 692 -37.72 7.43 20.51
N LEU A 693 -37.42 6.16 20.20
CA LEU A 693 -38.16 5.36 19.22
C LEU A 693 -39.60 5.01 19.65
N ALA A 694 -39.89 5.01 20.94
CA ALA A 694 -41.24 4.79 21.46
C ALA A 694 -42.08 6.07 21.38
N ASP A 695 -41.47 7.25 21.53
CA ASP A 695 -42.11 8.56 21.44
C ASP A 695 -42.31 9.02 19.97
N GLU A 696 -41.55 8.46 19.01
CA GLU A 696 -41.75 8.66 17.56
C GLU A 696 -42.91 7.84 16.93
N LYS A 697 -43.47 6.87 17.67
CA LYS A 697 -44.63 6.05 17.25
C LYS A 697 -45.94 6.61 17.77
#